data_AF-A0A0B7F8N7-F1
#
_entry.id   AF-A0A0B7F8N7-F1
#
_cell.length_a   1.000
_cell.length_b   1.000
_cell.length_c   1.000
_cell.angle_alpha   90.00
_cell.angle_beta   90.00
_cell.angle_gamma   90.00
#
_symmetry.space_group_name_H-M   'P 1'
#
loop_
_entity.id
_entity.type
_entity.pdbx_description
1 polymer ?
#
loop_
_entity_poly.entity_id
_entity_poly.type
_entity_poly.pdbx_seq_one_letter_code
_entity_poly.pdbx_strand_id
1 'polypeptide(L)'
;MYTAEEIKRAKEKAKKASLFDPKIKSYTQTQQTIRNHRKKYGRHPNSRQTPPPPADAANTHHQSEVPVSVYPSDLGNDFTGPCSSGSPLQLPLSRTSALPALPALLNETPTQPTISGSNSVLETFSQPQSPSIPWYPEFTGFSYSDSRSPSPSSQPACLPHATYPSDRDPDFVDGDPVSDVFLFGQGLASLSISSVSKSLEFSCGNDGGGDGNNNGDDSQGDDKDGSDKPRGGGDNPNDSDNPDDPDDPDDPDDPENPDDPDGVQVLDPPIQVPPDDVGDIPGDPGDDNVPLEIPALNEHPTLLNIYLRVWILYAFYGATQNIIQAMLESHQFALLSCGDFYPPEFLVEIHNMPTTLRSLEYRLGMDFSSLITIYPVCPETNCGKRYTMEELYALRDPQCIRHAHADQCPGILYAESILADGTRKRTPAKSFPYNSLPRALGRLLSRVGMADLMQHWRRNNNPNDQPLQHPPEPQHPQEWHDTMDPNARFGDMSRAWGWSAQATGMRRRFDDGEYGDEPTGDAPLSLARCILGLNIGLNMDGFGAFKGKFAAGGSYSVNGVYIVINNLPFYQRGLIENMLLAMVIPGPHEPKGYAFEQMLEPLIDDLVALANGMELPVYNSDTGQLEQCLVHANLSVLIVDWIARLKCIGHVGVVAEENHCPYCKIQQCMLGVAEGYQPEGYDSRDPHEHLQDKHRWLRAPEHEREDIRQETGTLFTEFDRIPGFFAFDNAPIDAMHLLDLGVTATIARSIVFGHGMLRKQFNQQDVDDSPEGRFDAFLARTIFPYHCSRIPTSAERMNTRTKAERWRLLRLVMPVAYFEAWRVGDAIPVADIPRGGRHTKHRKTQVKSAGALLERRFRVHAMRAGDLDDDDFGPPPQLEDCMSSRNPRDYYANIMRYCVGSTYLTRHRVTLAEVEQGEAFLAQVGESFTEMNVNLTPSFHAMTHLGDHIRKYGSVYNTLTARFERANRLLGNINTNGHSRGVLETTMAKGFLRRTECNRYVTELQSIEQPSPDDTVTTEALLRAMRNGPEHEVQRGRLEAILAGEAPMHGQEEIWLATTSAQVNFHEDKHRRYYNLIVRFCNENRTPPLQDVVFYGLGVPPDEGEMQVHISPSNSTRSYPHFHRYGICYGSANHYRGLKSRYGYIFNRVPVLIQGIYKVMARVWGWELS
;
A
#
# COMPACT_ATOMS: atom_id res chain seq x y z
N MET A 1 14.87 14.16 69.61
CA MET A 1 14.56 15.41 68.87
C MET A 1 15.58 15.54 67.75
N TYR A 2 15.14 15.75 66.51
CA TYR A 2 16.07 15.99 65.40
C TYR A 2 16.54 17.44 65.39
N THR A 3 17.80 17.66 65.02
CA THR A 3 18.40 18.98 64.89
C THR A 3 17.83 19.75 63.69
N ALA A 4 17.99 21.08 63.70
CA ALA A 4 17.54 21.92 62.59
C ALA A 4 18.22 21.55 61.25
N GLU A 5 19.47 21.06 61.28
CA GLU A 5 20.20 20.64 60.08
C GLU A 5 19.81 19.24 59.60
N GLU A 6 19.44 18.31 60.48
CA GLU A 6 18.81 17.05 60.07
C GLU A 6 17.44 17.30 59.43
N ILE A 7 16.63 18.20 60.00
CA ILE A 7 15.35 18.63 59.41
C ILE A 7 15.57 19.35 58.07
N LYS A 8 16.63 20.15 57.95
CA LYS A 8 17.01 20.80 56.68
C LYS A 8 17.45 19.77 55.62
N ARG A 9 18.33 18.83 55.98
CA ARG A 9 18.76 17.73 55.09
C ARG A 9 17.59 16.81 54.70
N ALA A 10 16.68 16.51 55.62
CA ALA A 10 15.46 15.75 55.31
C ALA A 10 14.56 16.51 54.32
N LYS A 11 14.38 17.83 54.52
CA LYS A 11 13.63 18.68 53.58
C LYS A 11 14.33 18.83 52.22
N GLU A 12 15.65 18.91 52.16
CA GLU A 12 16.40 18.94 50.91
C GLU A 12 16.39 17.58 50.18
N LYS A 13 16.47 16.46 50.91
CA LYS A 13 16.33 15.11 50.35
C LYS A 13 14.90 14.87 49.82
N ALA A 14 13.87 15.30 50.56
CA ALA A 14 12.49 15.29 50.10
C ALA A 14 12.25 16.22 48.90
N LYS A 15 12.87 17.40 48.86
CA LYS A 15 12.77 18.35 47.73
C LYS A 15 13.53 17.88 46.48
N LYS A 16 14.57 17.04 46.63
CA LYS A 16 15.20 16.31 45.52
C LYS A 16 14.35 15.13 45.04
N ALA A 17 13.69 14.40 45.94
CA ALA A 17 12.73 13.36 45.55
C ALA A 17 11.53 13.97 44.81
N SER A 18 10.99 15.11 45.27
CA SER A 18 9.86 15.81 44.64
C SER A 18 10.23 16.63 43.39
N LEU A 19 11.41 16.42 42.81
CA LEU A 19 11.81 16.99 41.51
C LEU A 19 11.65 15.98 40.36
N PHE A 20 11.30 14.73 40.65
CA PHE A 20 10.88 13.75 39.64
C PHE A 20 9.36 13.81 39.40
N ASP A 21 9.04 14.43 38.26
CA ASP A 21 7.77 14.49 37.50
C ASP A 21 6.45 14.85 38.22
N PRO A 22 5.83 16.03 37.93
CA PRO A 22 4.46 16.32 38.37
C PRO A 22 3.39 15.38 37.80
N LYS A 23 3.63 14.67 36.69
CA LYS A 23 2.66 13.70 36.11
C LYS A 23 2.32 12.56 37.07
N ILE A 24 3.25 12.11 37.90
CA ILE A 24 3.03 10.99 38.83
C ILE A 24 1.93 11.34 39.85
N LYS A 25 1.82 12.62 40.23
CA LYS A 25 0.72 13.11 41.08
C LYS A 25 -0.60 13.21 40.34
N SER A 26 -0.59 13.61 39.06
CA SER A 26 -1.83 13.60 38.27
C SER A 26 -2.32 12.18 38.04
N TYR A 27 -1.43 11.20 37.82
CA TYR A 27 -1.77 9.80 37.64
C TYR A 27 -2.51 9.20 38.86
N THR A 28 -1.99 9.42 40.08
CA THR A 28 -2.70 8.98 41.31
C THR A 28 -4.06 9.66 41.48
N GLN A 29 -4.19 10.92 41.03
CA GLN A 29 -5.45 11.66 41.08
C GLN A 29 -6.47 11.13 40.05
N THR A 30 -6.05 10.89 38.80
CA THR A 30 -6.86 10.26 37.74
C THR A 30 -7.30 8.85 38.13
N GLN A 31 -6.39 8.01 38.62
CA GLN A 31 -6.73 6.67 39.11
C GLN A 31 -7.77 6.72 40.24
N GLN A 32 -7.68 7.71 41.14
CA GLN A 32 -8.66 7.88 42.21
C GLN A 32 -10.02 8.38 41.68
N THR A 33 -10.06 9.21 40.62
CA THR A 33 -11.30 9.55 39.90
C THR A 33 -11.93 8.32 39.24
N ILE A 34 -11.17 7.54 38.45
CA ILE A 34 -11.65 6.31 37.78
C ILE A 34 -12.17 5.29 38.82
N ARG A 35 -11.43 5.07 39.91
CA ARG A 35 -11.83 4.13 40.99
C ARG A 35 -13.06 4.61 41.76
N ASN A 36 -13.31 5.92 41.82
CA ASN A 36 -14.55 6.49 42.36
C ASN A 36 -15.71 6.40 41.35
N HIS A 37 -15.45 6.59 40.05
CA HIS A 37 -16.43 6.44 38.97
C HIS A 37 -16.95 4.99 38.89
N ARG A 38 -16.04 4.01 38.81
CA ARG A 38 -16.37 2.57 38.81
C ARG A 38 -17.15 2.15 40.08
N LYS A 39 -16.88 2.77 41.24
CA LYS A 39 -17.67 2.59 42.48
C LYS A 39 -19.05 3.24 42.46
N LYS A 40 -19.28 4.25 41.62
CA LYS A 40 -20.54 5.03 41.55
C LYS A 40 -21.55 4.43 40.58
N TYR A 41 -21.11 3.66 39.57
CA TYR A 41 -21.94 3.19 38.46
C TYR A 41 -21.75 1.72 38.02
N GLY A 42 -20.92 0.93 38.70
CA GLY A 42 -20.45 -0.36 38.17
C GLY A 42 -21.50 -1.47 38.02
N ARG A 43 -21.54 -2.12 36.85
CA ARG A 43 -21.84 -3.57 36.74
C ARG A 43 -20.64 -4.35 37.29
N HIS A 44 -20.86 -5.41 38.07
CA HIS A 44 -19.79 -6.33 38.50
C HIS A 44 -19.54 -7.41 37.43
N PRO A 45 -18.29 -7.88 37.18
CA PRO A 45 -17.99 -8.82 36.07
C PRO A 45 -18.51 -10.26 36.22
N ASN A 46 -19.36 -10.56 37.21
CA ASN A 46 -19.81 -11.93 37.50
C ASN A 46 -21.24 -11.97 38.08
N SER A 47 -22.24 -11.80 37.22
CA SER A 47 -23.64 -12.07 37.55
C SER A 47 -24.42 -12.66 36.37
N ARG A 48 -24.24 -13.96 36.11
CA ARG A 48 -25.26 -14.73 35.37
C ARG A 48 -26.53 -14.74 36.20
N GLN A 49 -27.60 -14.08 35.74
CA GLN A 49 -28.92 -14.20 36.33
C GLN A 49 -29.86 -14.92 35.36
N THR A 50 -30.33 -16.09 35.78
CA THR A 50 -31.50 -16.75 35.19
C THR A 50 -32.76 -15.92 35.44
N PRO A 51 -33.72 -15.86 34.50
CA PRO A 51 -34.89 -15.00 34.63
C PRO A 51 -35.84 -15.46 35.74
N PRO A 52 -36.49 -14.53 36.47
CA PRO A 52 -37.59 -14.83 37.37
C PRO A 52 -38.91 -15.09 36.61
N PRO A 53 -39.87 -15.83 37.19
CA PRO A 53 -41.17 -16.12 36.55
C PRO A 53 -42.16 -14.93 36.65
N PRO A 54 -43.17 -14.85 35.75
CA PRO A 54 -44.13 -13.75 35.71
C PRO A 54 -45.32 -13.92 36.68
N ALA A 55 -45.68 -12.81 37.34
CA ALA A 55 -46.90 -12.59 38.14
C ALA A 55 -46.95 -11.10 38.56
N ASP A 56 -48.08 -10.42 38.74
CA ASP A 56 -49.44 -10.57 38.17
C ASP A 56 -50.20 -9.22 38.33
N ALA A 57 -51.42 -9.06 37.81
CA ALA A 57 -52.05 -7.74 37.65
C ALA A 57 -52.85 -7.16 38.86
N ALA A 58 -52.64 -5.88 39.18
CA ALA A 58 -53.60 -4.92 39.77
C ALA A 58 -53.08 -3.47 39.60
N ASN A 59 -53.77 -2.50 38.99
CA ASN A 59 -54.93 -1.71 39.48
C ASN A 59 -54.66 -0.93 40.80
N THR A 60 -54.95 0.38 40.95
CA THR A 60 -55.80 1.30 40.13
C THR A 60 -55.56 2.79 40.47
N HIS A 61 -55.72 3.69 39.48
CA HIS A 61 -56.16 5.12 39.58
C HIS A 61 -55.33 6.13 40.45
N HIS A 62 -55.42 7.47 40.31
CA HIS A 62 -56.28 8.38 39.53
C HIS A 62 -55.57 9.74 39.24
N GLN A 63 -55.80 10.35 38.06
CA GLN A 63 -55.83 11.82 37.79
C GLN A 63 -54.51 12.66 37.99
N SER A 64 -54.27 13.79 37.30
CA SER A 64 -55.04 14.57 36.30
C SER A 64 -54.14 15.45 35.40
N GLU A 65 -54.65 15.82 34.21
CA GLU A 65 -54.32 16.98 33.35
C GLU A 65 -52.89 17.07 32.71
N VAL A 66 -52.63 17.02 31.37
CA VAL A 66 -53.28 17.45 30.08
C VAL A 66 -52.67 18.78 29.56
N PRO A 67 -52.30 18.91 28.25
CA PRO A 67 -50.89 19.17 27.87
C PRO A 67 -50.69 20.19 26.69
N VAL A 68 -49.85 19.85 25.68
CA VAL A 68 -49.56 20.54 24.37
C VAL A 68 -48.54 21.71 24.49
N SER A 69 -47.37 21.77 23.83
CA SER A 69 -46.85 21.40 22.47
C SER A 69 -46.95 22.52 21.41
N VAL A 70 -45.82 22.87 20.77
CA VAL A 70 -45.79 23.53 19.44
C VAL A 70 -44.57 23.04 18.62
N TYR A 71 -44.85 22.29 17.55
CA TYR A 71 -44.14 22.37 16.27
C TYR A 71 -45.15 22.94 15.24
N PRO A 72 -44.73 23.63 14.15
CA PRO A 72 -45.65 24.06 13.09
C PRO A 72 -46.05 22.93 12.13
N SER A 73 -47.29 22.97 11.65
CA SER A 73 -47.87 22.14 10.57
C SER A 73 -47.83 22.91 9.21
N ASP A 74 -48.52 22.60 8.10
CA ASP A 74 -49.69 21.77 7.70
C ASP A 74 -49.63 21.63 6.13
N LEU A 75 -50.34 20.81 5.32
CA LEU A 75 -51.50 19.88 5.39
C LEU A 75 -51.16 18.63 4.49
N GLY A 76 -51.96 17.56 4.32
CA GLY A 76 -53.20 17.07 4.97
C GLY A 76 -54.07 16.18 4.06
N ASN A 77 -54.94 15.36 4.68
CA ASN A 77 -56.14 14.66 4.11
C ASN A 77 -55.89 13.46 3.12
N ASP A 78 -56.64 12.34 3.12
CA ASP A 78 -57.76 11.94 4.01
C ASP A 78 -58.20 10.44 4.00
N PHE A 79 -58.97 10.05 5.03
CA PHE A 79 -59.99 8.96 5.16
C PHE A 79 -59.73 7.43 4.89
N THR A 80 -59.49 6.72 6.00
CA THR A 80 -60.17 5.46 6.50
C THR A 80 -60.13 4.08 5.79
N GLY A 81 -59.89 3.02 6.60
CA GLY A 81 -60.22 1.59 6.33
C GLY A 81 -61.62 1.18 6.89
N PRO A 82 -61.85 0.02 7.57
CA PRO A 82 -60.89 -1.01 8.08
C PRO A 82 -61.39 -2.50 8.02
N CYS A 83 -60.67 -3.40 8.72
CA CYS A 83 -61.12 -4.72 9.26
C CYS A 83 -61.34 -5.93 8.30
N SER A 84 -61.20 -7.21 8.69
CA SER A 84 -60.61 -7.84 9.91
C SER A 84 -60.47 -9.39 9.81
N SER A 85 -59.44 -9.95 10.47
CA SER A 85 -59.38 -11.27 11.18
C SER A 85 -59.71 -12.61 10.47
N GLY A 86 -58.86 -13.64 10.70
CA GLY A 86 -59.32 -15.05 10.69
C GLY A 86 -58.31 -16.16 10.32
N SER A 87 -57.76 -16.87 11.31
CA SER A 87 -57.06 -18.18 11.20
C SER A 87 -57.85 -19.25 12.00
N PRO A 88 -57.49 -20.56 12.11
CA PRO A 88 -56.31 -21.28 11.59
C PRO A 88 -56.50 -22.75 11.09
N LEU A 89 -55.42 -23.30 10.50
CA LEU A 89 -54.88 -24.69 10.59
C LEU A 89 -55.59 -25.97 10.04
N GLN A 90 -54.71 -26.78 9.41
CA GLN A 90 -54.56 -28.26 9.41
C GLN A 90 -55.04 -29.18 8.25
N LEU A 91 -54.06 -30.02 7.86
CA LEU A 91 -53.99 -31.15 6.90
C LEU A 91 -54.58 -32.46 7.52
N PRO A 92 -54.86 -33.60 6.80
CA PRO A 92 -53.82 -34.35 6.03
C PRO A 92 -54.21 -35.42 4.95
N LEU A 93 -53.16 -36.05 4.35
CA LEU A 93 -53.03 -37.46 3.86
C LEU A 93 -53.67 -37.99 2.53
N SER A 94 -52.90 -37.84 1.43
CA SER A 94 -52.30 -38.92 0.58
C SER A 94 -53.07 -39.93 -0.33
N ARG A 95 -52.58 -40.03 -1.59
CA ARG A 95 -52.46 -41.19 -2.55
C ARG A 95 -53.71 -41.84 -3.21
N THR A 96 -53.76 -41.87 -4.56
CA THR A 96 -53.57 -43.09 -5.43
C THR A 96 -53.64 -42.87 -6.98
N SER A 97 -52.63 -43.40 -7.70
CA SER A 97 -52.59 -44.11 -9.02
C SER A 97 -53.34 -43.68 -10.34
N ALA A 98 -52.53 -43.39 -11.37
CA ALA A 98 -52.42 -44.03 -12.71
C ALA A 98 -53.49 -43.92 -13.86
N LEU A 99 -53.04 -43.39 -15.02
CA LEU A 99 -53.16 -43.85 -16.45
C LEU A 99 -54.58 -44.09 -17.08
N PRO A 100 -54.80 -44.08 -18.44
CA PRO A 100 -53.85 -44.47 -19.52
C PRO A 100 -53.95 -43.80 -20.93
N ALA A 101 -53.09 -44.31 -21.85
CA ALA A 101 -53.32 -44.60 -23.29
C ALA A 101 -53.03 -43.58 -24.44
N LEU A 102 -52.23 -44.12 -25.38
CA LEU A 102 -51.82 -43.72 -26.75
C LEU A 102 -52.89 -44.15 -27.81
N PRO A 103 -52.80 -43.89 -29.17
CA PRO A 103 -51.62 -44.16 -30.02
C PRO A 103 -51.38 -43.48 -31.42
N ALA A 104 -50.15 -43.68 -31.90
CA ALA A 104 -49.62 -43.86 -33.28
C ALA A 104 -49.83 -42.77 -34.37
N LEU A 105 -48.88 -42.42 -35.27
CA LEU A 105 -47.66 -43.01 -35.90
C LEU A 105 -47.83 -43.72 -37.25
N LEU A 106 -47.27 -43.06 -38.28
CA LEU A 106 -46.35 -43.52 -39.34
C LEU A 106 -45.51 -42.27 -39.74
N ASN A 107 -44.31 -42.25 -40.32
CA ASN A 107 -43.14 -43.14 -40.51
C ASN A 107 -41.96 -42.21 -40.97
N GLU A 108 -40.66 -42.55 -41.08
CA GLU A 108 -39.91 -43.82 -40.96
C GLU A 108 -38.47 -43.56 -40.44
N THR A 109 -37.47 -44.39 -40.80
CA THR A 109 -36.01 -44.29 -40.50
C THR A 109 -35.22 -44.77 -41.76
N PRO A 110 -33.87 -44.98 -41.85
CA PRO A 110 -32.75 -44.99 -40.86
C PRO A 110 -31.53 -44.13 -41.32
N THR A 111 -30.25 -44.23 -40.86
CA THR A 111 -29.46 -45.29 -40.18
C THR A 111 -28.25 -44.72 -39.43
N GLN A 112 -27.84 -45.33 -38.31
CA GLN A 112 -26.42 -45.41 -37.89
C GLN A 112 -25.77 -46.70 -38.46
N PRO A 113 -24.51 -47.02 -38.12
CA PRO A 113 -24.34 -47.94 -36.99
C PRO A 113 -23.29 -47.51 -35.95
N THR A 114 -23.56 -47.91 -34.70
CA THR A 114 -22.72 -47.76 -33.50
C THR A 114 -21.92 -49.06 -33.22
N ILE A 115 -21.45 -49.24 -31.96
CA ILE A 115 -20.95 -50.48 -31.30
C ILE A 115 -19.41 -50.58 -31.24
N SER A 116 -18.76 -50.90 -30.10
CA SER A 116 -19.09 -50.76 -28.65
C SER A 116 -17.84 -51.14 -27.83
N GLY A 117 -17.66 -50.65 -26.60
CA GLY A 117 -16.63 -51.20 -25.71
C GLY A 117 -16.58 -50.58 -24.32
N SER A 118 -17.05 -51.29 -23.30
CA SER A 118 -16.96 -50.89 -21.89
C SER A 118 -15.90 -51.72 -21.14
N ASN A 119 -15.04 -51.08 -20.35
CA ASN A 119 -14.84 -51.38 -18.92
C ASN A 119 -13.68 -50.59 -18.28
N SER A 120 -13.73 -50.55 -16.95
CA SER A 120 -12.79 -49.98 -15.97
C SER A 120 -11.29 -50.11 -16.23
N VAL A 121 -10.52 -49.10 -15.81
CA VAL A 121 -9.28 -49.23 -15.00
C VAL A 121 -8.94 -47.86 -14.35
N LEU A 122 -8.21 -47.85 -13.23
CA LEU A 122 -7.58 -46.63 -12.68
C LEU A 122 -6.36 -46.27 -13.51
N GLU A 123 -6.20 -45.02 -13.94
CA GLU A 123 -4.88 -44.54 -14.33
C GLU A 123 -4.66 -43.06 -14.04
N THR A 124 -3.44 -42.73 -13.60
CA THR A 124 -3.08 -41.43 -13.05
C THR A 124 -2.57 -40.51 -14.14
N PHE A 125 -3.37 -39.51 -14.55
CA PHE A 125 -2.92 -38.53 -15.52
C PHE A 125 -1.82 -37.63 -14.95
N SER A 126 -0.61 -37.86 -15.44
CA SER A 126 0.61 -37.17 -15.03
C SER A 126 0.68 -35.75 -15.60
N GLN A 127 1.47 -34.90 -14.95
CA GLN A 127 1.80 -33.56 -15.45
C GLN A 127 2.43 -33.64 -16.85
N PRO A 128 2.20 -32.66 -17.75
CA PRO A 128 2.89 -32.59 -19.02
C PRO A 128 4.40 -32.42 -18.78
N GLN A 129 5.19 -33.38 -19.27
CA GLN A 129 6.65 -33.30 -19.17
C GLN A 129 7.16 -32.15 -20.04
N SER A 130 8.05 -31.34 -19.48
CA SER A 130 8.75 -30.29 -20.21
C SER A 130 9.66 -30.89 -21.30
N PRO A 131 9.77 -30.26 -22.48
CA PRO A 131 10.65 -30.74 -23.53
C PRO A 131 12.11 -30.65 -23.07
N SER A 132 12.83 -31.77 -23.14
CA SER A 132 14.26 -31.82 -22.88
C SER A 132 15.04 -31.36 -24.10
N ILE A 133 15.96 -30.41 -23.90
CA ILE A 133 16.83 -29.80 -24.91
C ILE A 133 18.28 -29.94 -24.40
N PRO A 134 19.26 -30.25 -25.27
CA PRO A 134 20.43 -31.05 -24.85
C PRO A 134 21.52 -30.27 -24.10
N TRP A 135 22.37 -31.05 -23.42
CA TRP A 135 23.57 -30.58 -22.73
C TRP A 135 24.63 -30.06 -23.72
N TYR A 136 25.35 -29.02 -23.32
CA TYR A 136 26.63 -28.63 -23.93
C TYR A 136 27.81 -29.27 -23.15
N PRO A 137 28.96 -29.53 -23.79
CA PRO A 137 29.95 -30.49 -23.28
C PRO A 137 30.95 -29.90 -22.28
N GLU A 138 31.43 -30.77 -21.40
CA GLU A 138 32.51 -30.48 -20.45
C GLU A 138 33.89 -30.41 -21.14
N PHE A 139 34.80 -29.59 -20.61
CA PHE A 139 36.20 -29.58 -21.04
C PHE A 139 36.95 -30.78 -20.47
N THR A 140 37.46 -31.67 -21.33
CA THR A 140 38.16 -32.88 -20.92
C THR A 140 39.61 -32.61 -20.50
N GLY A 141 39.91 -32.79 -19.21
CA GLY A 141 41.27 -32.87 -18.65
C GLY A 141 41.65 -34.32 -18.39
N PHE A 142 42.87 -34.72 -18.80
CA PHE A 142 43.28 -36.13 -18.88
C PHE A 142 43.27 -36.92 -17.57
N SER A 143 43.03 -38.23 -17.69
CA SER A 143 42.97 -39.20 -16.61
C SER A 143 44.34 -39.60 -16.05
N TYR A 144 44.35 -39.99 -14.77
CA TYR A 144 45.27 -41.00 -14.24
C TYR A 144 44.53 -41.94 -13.27
N SER A 145 45.04 -43.17 -13.13
CA SER A 145 44.34 -44.31 -12.54
C SER A 145 44.79 -44.67 -11.12
N ASP A 146 43.86 -45.24 -10.34
CA ASP A 146 44.10 -46.21 -9.25
C ASP A 146 45.12 -45.87 -8.15
N SER A 147 44.66 -45.65 -6.91
CA SER A 147 44.36 -46.79 -6.00
C SER A 147 44.25 -46.43 -4.50
N ARG A 148 43.52 -47.29 -3.77
CA ARG A 148 43.63 -47.62 -2.33
C ARG A 148 43.45 -46.52 -1.26
N SER A 149 42.37 -46.68 -0.49
CA SER A 149 42.28 -46.27 0.91
C SER A 149 43.26 -47.02 1.82
N PRO A 150 43.56 -46.46 3.01
CA PRO A 150 43.11 -47.14 4.24
C PRO A 150 42.52 -46.20 5.31
N SER A 151 42.02 -46.81 6.39
CA SER A 151 41.30 -46.24 7.54
C SER A 151 42.21 -45.65 8.65
N PRO A 152 41.67 -44.85 9.60
CA PRO A 152 42.46 -44.12 10.59
C PRO A 152 42.88 -44.93 11.83
N SER A 153 43.92 -44.46 12.53
CA SER A 153 44.37 -44.99 13.83
C SER A 153 44.65 -43.88 14.85
N SER A 154 44.28 -44.12 16.10
CA SER A 154 44.09 -43.13 17.19
C SER A 154 45.30 -42.87 18.11
N GLN A 155 45.34 -41.66 18.68
CA GLN A 155 45.90 -41.30 20.01
C GLN A 155 47.43 -41.39 20.25
N PRO A 156 47.98 -40.82 21.36
CA PRO A 156 47.43 -39.85 22.32
C PRO A 156 48.28 -38.56 22.50
N ALA A 157 47.87 -37.68 23.43
CA ALA A 157 48.45 -36.36 23.68
C ALA A 157 49.79 -36.33 24.44
N CYS A 158 50.50 -35.20 24.36
CA CYS A 158 51.49 -34.74 25.34
C CYS A 158 51.43 -33.20 25.51
N LEU A 159 51.68 -32.73 26.74
CA LEU A 159 51.75 -31.34 27.20
C LEU A 159 52.97 -31.22 28.14
N PRO A 160 53.44 -30.00 28.50
CA PRO A 160 53.59 -28.79 27.70
C PRO A 160 55.04 -28.24 27.80
N HIS A 161 55.35 -27.15 27.09
CA HIS A 161 56.46 -26.27 27.49
C HIS A 161 56.07 -24.80 27.34
N ALA A 162 56.25 -24.03 28.41
CA ALA A 162 55.86 -22.62 28.48
C ALA A 162 56.99 -21.68 28.07
N THR A 163 56.65 -20.58 27.40
CA THR A 163 57.50 -19.39 27.25
C THR A 163 56.63 -18.14 27.49
N TYR A 164 57.22 -17.06 28.00
CA TYR A 164 56.50 -15.89 28.51
C TYR A 164 56.04 -14.92 27.39
N PRO A 165 55.09 -14.00 27.67
CA PRO A 165 54.20 -13.44 26.66
C PRO A 165 54.77 -12.24 25.89
N SER A 166 54.38 -12.14 24.61
CA SER A 166 54.11 -10.87 23.94
C SER A 166 52.69 -10.41 24.26
N ASP A 167 52.40 -9.12 24.13
CA ASP A 167 51.05 -8.57 24.37
C ASP A 167 49.99 -9.32 23.55
N ARG A 168 48.96 -9.83 24.23
CA ARG A 168 47.79 -10.44 23.60
C ARG A 168 46.70 -9.39 23.45
N ASP A 169 46.11 -9.31 22.27
CA ASP A 169 44.71 -8.91 22.14
C ASP A 169 43.83 -9.78 23.07
N PRO A 170 42.76 -9.24 23.66
CA PRO A 170 41.91 -10.00 24.56
C PRO A 170 41.39 -11.25 23.86
N ASP A 171 41.62 -12.43 24.44
CA ASP A 171 41.37 -13.73 23.81
C ASP A 171 39.94 -13.79 23.23
N PHE A 172 39.81 -13.60 21.91
CA PHE A 172 38.55 -13.77 21.22
C PHE A 172 38.19 -15.25 21.26
N VAL A 173 37.08 -15.56 21.94
CA VAL A 173 36.37 -16.80 21.68
C VAL A 173 35.71 -16.63 20.31
N ASP A 174 36.35 -17.16 19.28
CA ASP A 174 35.75 -17.29 17.95
C ASP A 174 34.40 -17.97 18.09
N GLY A 175 33.37 -17.40 17.46
CA GLY A 175 32.09 -18.08 17.32
C GLY A 175 32.31 -19.31 16.45
N ASP A 176 32.03 -20.51 16.96
CA ASP A 176 32.05 -21.71 16.14
C ASP A 176 30.94 -21.59 15.07
N PRO A 177 31.24 -21.59 13.76
CA PRO A 177 30.23 -21.45 12.72
C PRO A 177 29.15 -22.53 12.76
N VAL A 178 29.43 -23.71 13.32
CA VAL A 178 28.43 -24.75 13.57
C VAL A 178 27.49 -24.32 14.69
N SER A 179 28.01 -23.82 15.81
CA SER A 179 27.23 -23.18 16.88
C SER A 179 26.43 -21.97 16.40
N ASP A 180 26.92 -21.18 15.45
CA ASP A 180 26.21 -20.05 14.85
C ASP A 180 24.99 -20.52 14.05
N VAL A 181 25.13 -21.59 13.26
CA VAL A 181 24.01 -22.24 12.58
C VAL A 181 22.96 -22.75 13.58
N PHE A 182 23.37 -23.28 14.74
CA PHE A 182 22.42 -23.69 15.78
C PHE A 182 21.80 -22.50 16.53
N LEU A 183 22.56 -21.45 16.85
CA LEU A 183 22.08 -20.28 17.60
C LEU A 183 21.11 -19.43 16.78
N PHE A 184 21.50 -19.07 15.55
CA PHE A 184 20.64 -18.34 14.64
C PHE A 184 19.53 -19.24 14.08
N GLY A 185 19.77 -20.55 14.01
CA GLY A 185 18.82 -21.56 13.56
C GLY A 185 17.84 -22.08 14.62
N GLN A 186 17.99 -21.80 15.92
CA GLN A 186 17.24 -22.51 16.96
C GLN A 186 15.73 -22.23 16.97
N GLY A 187 15.26 -21.14 16.35
CA GLY A 187 13.85 -20.93 16.00
C GLY A 187 13.51 -21.22 14.53
N LEU A 188 14.53 -21.29 13.66
CA LEU A 188 14.39 -21.48 12.20
C LEU A 188 14.47 -22.96 11.77
N ALA A 189 14.87 -23.88 12.65
CA ALA A 189 15.08 -25.29 12.31
C ALA A 189 13.78 -26.04 11.94
N SER A 190 12.61 -25.49 12.28
CA SER A 190 11.29 -25.99 11.85
C SER A 190 10.98 -25.70 10.38
N LEU A 191 11.78 -24.87 9.68
CA LEU A 191 11.57 -24.43 8.30
C LEU A 191 11.95 -25.47 7.23
N SER A 192 11.94 -26.77 7.54
CA SER A 192 12.30 -27.86 6.63
C SER A 192 11.21 -28.14 5.57
N ILE A 193 10.85 -27.12 4.79
CA ILE A 193 9.95 -27.25 3.63
C ILE A 193 10.65 -28.10 2.56
N SER A 194 10.00 -29.19 2.15
CA SER A 194 10.56 -30.34 1.42
C SER A 194 10.84 -30.11 -0.07
N SER A 195 11.20 -28.89 -0.49
CA SER A 195 11.35 -28.49 -1.90
C SER A 195 12.74 -28.01 -2.33
N VAL A 196 13.69 -27.81 -1.40
CA VAL A 196 15.09 -27.49 -1.74
C VAL A 196 15.97 -28.71 -1.54
N SER A 197 16.58 -29.21 -2.62
CA SER A 197 17.45 -30.39 -2.58
C SER A 197 18.83 -30.06 -2.03
N LYS A 198 19.33 -30.98 -1.19
CA LYS A 198 20.66 -31.08 -0.56
C LYS A 198 21.77 -30.13 -1.04
N SER A 199 22.36 -29.46 -0.05
CA SER A 199 23.80 -29.21 0.15
C SER A 199 24.74 -29.31 -1.06
N LEU A 200 25.33 -28.18 -1.43
CA LEU A 200 26.58 -28.12 -2.19
C LEU A 200 27.72 -27.72 -1.25
N GLU A 201 28.67 -28.62 -1.04
CA GLU A 201 29.89 -28.36 -0.26
C GLU A 201 30.88 -27.56 -1.14
N PHE A 202 31.30 -26.38 -0.68
CA PHE A 202 32.34 -25.60 -1.35
C PHE A 202 33.73 -26.14 -0.95
N SER A 203 34.46 -26.69 -1.91
CA SER A 203 35.86 -27.07 -1.71
C SER A 203 36.78 -25.87 -1.93
N CYS A 204 37.30 -25.30 -0.84
CA CYS A 204 38.30 -24.24 -0.90
C CYS A 204 39.67 -24.82 -1.27
N GLY A 205 40.02 -24.79 -2.56
CA GLY A 205 41.38 -25.08 -3.04
C GLY A 205 42.34 -23.96 -2.61
N ASN A 206 43.34 -24.30 -1.80
CA ASN A 206 44.35 -23.37 -1.29
C ASN A 206 45.73 -23.73 -1.85
N ASP A 207 46.04 -23.24 -3.04
CA ASP A 207 47.36 -23.35 -3.67
C ASP A 207 48.21 -22.10 -3.39
N GLY A 208 49.45 -22.33 -2.97
CA GLY A 208 50.35 -21.27 -2.51
C GLY A 208 51.18 -20.62 -3.62
N GLY A 209 51.61 -19.38 -3.38
CA GLY A 209 52.60 -18.71 -4.24
C GLY A 209 53.98 -19.37 -4.16
N GLY A 210 54.66 -19.47 -5.30
CA GLY A 210 56.06 -19.90 -5.42
C GLY A 210 56.89 -18.85 -6.15
N ASP A 211 58.15 -18.69 -5.76
CA ASP A 211 59.04 -17.59 -6.19
C ASP A 211 59.43 -17.61 -7.67
N GLY A 212 59.74 -16.43 -8.23
CA GLY A 212 60.20 -16.26 -9.61
C GLY A 212 60.84 -14.89 -9.89
N ASN A 213 62.09 -14.71 -9.48
CA ASN A 213 62.90 -13.50 -9.72
C ASN A 213 63.02 -13.09 -11.21
N ASN A 214 63.10 -11.77 -11.46
CA ASN A 214 64.18 -11.24 -12.31
C ASN A 214 64.50 -9.76 -12.02
N ASN A 215 65.72 -9.33 -12.36
CA ASN A 215 66.33 -8.08 -11.89
C ASN A 215 66.35 -6.94 -12.94
N GLY A 216 66.59 -5.72 -12.44
CA GLY A 216 67.20 -4.59 -13.19
C GLY A 216 66.31 -3.34 -13.31
N ASP A 217 66.86 -2.11 -13.33
CA ASP A 217 68.22 -1.66 -12.99
C ASP A 217 68.24 -0.13 -12.70
N ASP A 218 69.26 0.35 -12.00
CA ASP A 218 69.47 1.69 -11.41
C ASP A 218 69.26 2.95 -12.30
N SER A 219 68.89 4.08 -11.66
CA SER A 219 69.40 5.48 -11.88
C SER A 219 68.65 6.47 -10.96
N GLN A 220 69.18 7.02 -9.85
CA GLN A 220 70.24 8.07 -9.65
C GLN A 220 69.75 9.54 -9.69
N GLY A 221 70.24 10.37 -8.73
CA GLY A 221 69.92 11.80 -8.50
C GLY A 221 69.08 12.02 -7.22
N ASP A 222 69.57 12.48 -6.06
CA ASP A 222 70.48 13.60 -5.69
C ASP A 222 69.87 15.00 -6.01
N ASP A 223 69.87 16.03 -5.16
CA ASP A 223 70.45 16.22 -3.81
C ASP A 223 69.90 17.49 -3.09
N LYS A 224 69.78 17.50 -1.74
CA LYS A 224 69.76 18.69 -0.79
C LYS A 224 68.77 19.86 -1.09
N ASP A 225 68.45 20.84 -0.22
CA ASP A 225 68.55 21.18 1.22
C ASP A 225 67.19 21.89 1.56
N GLY A 226 66.71 22.16 2.78
CA GLY A 226 67.28 22.08 4.13
C GLY A 226 66.91 23.32 4.98
N SER A 227 65.74 23.36 5.66
CA SER A 227 65.50 24.16 6.89
C SER A 227 64.10 23.99 7.55
N ASP A 228 64.12 23.96 8.88
CA ASP A 228 63.17 24.46 9.89
C ASP A 228 61.63 24.21 9.81
N LYS A 229 61.20 23.23 10.62
CA LYS A 229 59.93 23.24 11.39
C LYS A 229 60.11 24.15 12.66
N PRO A 230 59.06 24.56 13.43
CA PRO A 230 57.75 23.91 13.55
C PRO A 230 56.48 24.76 13.83
N ARG A 231 55.31 24.06 13.77
CA ARG A 231 54.02 24.32 14.45
C ARG A 231 53.18 25.55 14.04
N GLY A 232 51.94 25.30 13.61
CA GLY A 232 50.85 26.17 14.07
C GLY A 232 49.49 26.21 13.35
N GLY A 233 49.19 25.40 12.34
CA GLY A 233 47.86 25.46 11.70
C GLY A 233 47.80 24.77 10.33
N GLY A 234 46.63 24.22 10.04
CA GLY A 234 46.24 23.55 8.79
C GLY A 234 44.79 23.07 9.02
N ASP A 235 43.76 23.48 8.28
CA ASP A 235 43.71 24.13 6.97
C ASP A 235 44.48 23.31 5.92
N ASN A 236 43.74 22.46 5.20
CA ASN A 236 44.27 21.55 4.19
C ASN A 236 43.75 21.96 2.81
N PRO A 237 44.41 22.91 2.11
CA PRO A 237 43.92 23.41 0.83
C PRO A 237 44.30 22.43 -0.29
N ASN A 238 43.34 21.66 -0.76
CA ASN A 238 43.44 20.98 -2.05
C ASN A 238 42.07 20.77 -2.73
N ASP A 239 41.09 21.61 -2.40
CA ASP A 239 39.92 21.85 -3.25
C ASP A 239 40.42 22.58 -4.51
N SER A 240 40.80 21.82 -5.52
CA SER A 240 41.10 22.33 -6.86
C SER A 240 39.92 22.02 -7.76
N ASP A 241 38.87 22.84 -7.66
CA ASP A 241 37.70 22.78 -8.54
C ASP A 241 38.16 22.80 -10.00
N ASN A 242 37.98 21.68 -10.70
CA ASN A 242 38.27 21.56 -12.13
C ASN A 242 36.92 21.46 -12.86
N PRO A 243 36.36 22.59 -13.38
CA PRO A 243 34.96 22.69 -13.79
C PRO A 243 34.66 22.04 -15.16
N ASP A 244 35.40 20.99 -15.51
CA ASP A 244 35.32 20.22 -16.75
C ASP A 244 35.48 18.70 -16.47
N ASP A 245 35.16 18.22 -15.26
CA ASP A 245 35.16 16.79 -14.90
C ASP A 245 33.73 16.19 -14.97
N PRO A 246 33.38 15.41 -16.01
CA PRO A 246 31.99 15.00 -16.30
C PRO A 246 31.48 13.80 -15.48
N ASP A 247 32.20 13.38 -14.43
CA ASP A 247 31.84 12.28 -13.53
C ASP A 247 31.59 12.74 -12.06
N ASP A 248 31.46 14.05 -11.79
CA ASP A 248 31.00 14.56 -10.48
C ASP A 248 29.47 14.30 -10.29
N PRO A 249 29.05 13.50 -9.30
CA PRO A 249 27.64 13.17 -9.08
C PRO A 249 26.79 14.29 -8.47
N ASP A 250 27.38 15.43 -8.07
CA ASP A 250 26.66 16.61 -7.58
C ASP A 250 26.64 17.77 -8.63
N ASP A 251 27.02 17.51 -9.90
CA ASP A 251 26.89 18.46 -11.03
C ASP A 251 25.40 18.86 -11.28
N PRO A 252 25.06 20.18 -11.22
CA PRO A 252 23.71 20.68 -11.48
C PRO A 252 23.37 20.88 -12.98
N ASP A 253 24.22 20.48 -13.93
CA ASP A 253 23.93 20.51 -15.37
C ASP A 253 23.80 19.10 -16.01
N ASP A 254 23.87 17.98 -15.26
CA ASP A 254 23.60 16.62 -15.80
C ASP A 254 22.09 16.42 -16.14
N PRO A 255 21.72 16.29 -17.43
CA PRO A 255 20.32 16.12 -17.84
C PRO A 255 19.71 14.74 -17.51
N GLU A 256 20.46 13.83 -16.88
CA GLU A 256 19.97 12.54 -16.36
C GLU A 256 20.04 12.42 -14.81
N ASN A 257 20.35 13.51 -14.09
CA ASN A 257 20.36 13.58 -12.62
C ASN A 257 18.93 13.62 -12.05
N PRO A 258 18.46 12.60 -11.31
CA PRO A 258 17.06 12.50 -10.89
C PRO A 258 16.71 13.30 -9.62
N ASP A 259 17.69 13.97 -9.00
CA ASP A 259 17.53 14.73 -7.76
C ASP A 259 17.92 16.24 -7.93
N ASP A 260 18.21 16.69 -9.16
CA ASP A 260 18.43 18.10 -9.54
C ASP A 260 17.13 18.94 -9.45
N PRO A 261 17.15 20.14 -8.81
CA PRO A 261 15.98 21.03 -8.71
C PRO A 261 15.59 21.82 -9.97
N ASP A 262 16.53 22.12 -10.88
CA ASP A 262 16.31 23.00 -12.06
C ASP A 262 16.56 22.27 -13.40
N GLY A 263 17.32 21.16 -13.39
CA GLY A 263 17.53 20.24 -14.51
C GLY A 263 16.23 19.88 -15.22
N VAL A 264 16.24 20.08 -16.55
CA VAL A 264 15.04 20.39 -17.35
C VAL A 264 13.84 19.56 -16.94
N GLN A 265 12.97 20.18 -16.14
CA GLN A 265 11.65 19.65 -15.86
C GLN A 265 10.98 19.43 -17.21
N VAL A 266 10.74 18.15 -17.56
CA VAL A 266 9.75 17.79 -18.58
C VAL A 266 8.42 18.16 -17.93
N LEU A 267 8.07 19.44 -18.04
CA LEU A 267 7.00 20.08 -17.29
C LEU A 267 5.71 19.28 -17.51
N ASP A 268 5.32 18.52 -16.48
CA ASP A 268 4.06 17.80 -16.40
C ASP A 268 2.96 18.79 -16.82
N PRO A 269 2.24 18.58 -17.95
CA PRO A 269 1.19 19.49 -18.39
C PRO A 269 0.14 19.58 -17.27
N PRO A 270 0.07 20.71 -16.54
CA PRO A 270 -0.47 20.67 -15.18
C PRO A 270 -1.99 20.79 -15.29
N ILE A 271 -2.70 19.75 -14.82
CA ILE A 271 -4.12 19.51 -15.16
C ILE A 271 -4.96 20.77 -14.88
N GLN A 272 -5.59 21.30 -15.93
CA GLN A 272 -6.17 22.63 -15.92
C GLN A 272 -7.62 22.61 -15.45
N VAL A 273 -7.95 23.63 -14.67
CA VAL A 273 -9.26 23.87 -14.11
C VAL A 273 -9.55 25.37 -14.26
N PRO A 274 -10.73 25.76 -14.78
CA PRO A 274 -10.98 27.14 -15.16
C PRO A 274 -11.14 28.00 -13.90
N PRO A 275 -10.86 29.31 -13.97
CA PRO A 275 -11.48 30.27 -13.08
C PRO A 275 -13.01 30.06 -13.11
N ASP A 276 -13.66 29.95 -11.96
CA ASP A 276 -15.12 29.89 -11.91
C ASP A 276 -15.68 31.26 -12.34
N ASP A 277 -16.08 31.39 -13.62
CA ASP A 277 -16.84 32.53 -14.11
C ASP A 277 -18.15 32.66 -13.31
N VAL A 278 -18.09 33.47 -12.26
CA VAL A 278 -18.70 34.81 -12.21
C VAL A 278 -19.97 35.02 -13.07
N GLY A 279 -20.87 34.03 -13.12
CA GLY A 279 -22.16 34.08 -13.79
C GLY A 279 -23.00 32.87 -13.43
N ASP A 280 -24.23 33.13 -12.96
CA ASP A 280 -25.27 32.18 -12.56
C ASP A 280 -24.96 31.21 -11.39
N ILE A 281 -25.75 31.37 -10.33
CA ILE A 281 -26.13 30.27 -9.44
C ILE A 281 -26.88 29.25 -10.31
N PRO A 282 -26.60 27.94 -10.25
CA PRO A 282 -27.48 26.95 -10.84
C PRO A 282 -28.88 27.14 -10.26
N GLY A 283 -29.82 27.59 -11.09
CA GLY A 283 -31.23 27.41 -10.79
C GLY A 283 -31.48 25.91 -10.65
N ASP A 284 -32.32 25.54 -9.69
CA ASP A 284 -32.91 24.22 -9.59
C ASP A 284 -34.11 24.13 -10.54
N PRO A 285 -34.01 23.42 -11.68
CA PRO A 285 -35.10 22.62 -12.17
C PRO A 285 -34.99 21.23 -11.51
N GLY A 286 -35.98 20.89 -10.68
CA GLY A 286 -36.08 19.57 -10.06
C GLY A 286 -36.36 18.48 -11.09
N ASP A 287 -35.31 18.05 -11.78
CA ASP A 287 -35.26 16.90 -12.67
C ASP A 287 -34.07 16.02 -12.24
N ASP A 288 -34.36 14.97 -11.48
CA ASP A 288 -33.35 14.03 -10.95
C ASP A 288 -32.62 13.26 -12.07
N ASN A 289 -33.09 13.35 -13.32
CA ASN A 289 -32.52 12.72 -14.50
C ASN A 289 -31.31 13.49 -15.04
N VAL A 290 -30.17 13.38 -14.37
CA VAL A 290 -28.88 13.61 -15.05
C VAL A 290 -28.80 12.67 -16.26
N PRO A 291 -28.55 13.16 -17.50
CA PRO A 291 -28.48 12.29 -18.66
C PRO A 291 -27.43 11.20 -18.48
N LEU A 292 -27.90 9.94 -18.45
CA LEU A 292 -27.04 8.74 -18.40
C LEU A 292 -26.41 8.45 -19.76
N GLU A 293 -27.07 8.91 -20.83
CA GLU A 293 -26.54 8.94 -22.18
C GLU A 293 -25.47 10.03 -22.31
N ILE A 294 -24.32 9.66 -22.88
CA ILE A 294 -23.29 10.59 -23.32
C ILE A 294 -23.50 10.80 -24.82
N PRO A 295 -24.03 11.95 -25.29
CA PRO A 295 -24.46 12.05 -26.69
C PRO A 295 -23.29 11.93 -27.68
N ALA A 296 -22.07 12.32 -27.29
CA ALA A 296 -20.86 12.13 -28.10
C ALA A 296 -20.53 10.66 -28.45
N LEU A 297 -21.05 9.67 -27.71
CA LEU A 297 -20.85 8.25 -28.03
C LEU A 297 -21.83 7.75 -29.11
N ASN A 298 -22.90 8.50 -29.39
CA ASN A 298 -23.90 8.21 -30.42
C ASN A 298 -23.72 9.06 -31.70
N GLU A 299 -22.77 9.98 -31.72
CA GLU A 299 -22.44 10.85 -32.86
C GLU A 299 -21.32 10.25 -33.74
N HIS A 300 -21.22 10.71 -34.98
CA HIS A 300 -20.25 10.22 -35.96
C HIS A 300 -18.79 10.30 -35.43
N PRO A 301 -17.95 9.24 -35.56
CA PRO A 301 -16.64 9.14 -34.90
C PRO A 301 -15.69 10.33 -35.13
N THR A 302 -15.76 10.97 -36.29
CA THR A 302 -14.99 12.20 -36.58
C THR A 302 -15.30 13.34 -35.62
N LEU A 303 -16.55 13.49 -35.17
CA LEU A 303 -16.95 14.51 -34.20
C LEU A 303 -16.42 14.17 -32.82
N LEU A 304 -16.59 12.91 -32.38
CA LEU A 304 -16.02 12.40 -31.14
C LEU A 304 -14.49 12.63 -31.08
N ASN A 305 -13.76 12.33 -32.15
CA ASN A 305 -12.33 12.61 -32.25
C ASN A 305 -11.99 14.10 -32.16
N ILE A 306 -12.76 14.98 -32.82
CA ILE A 306 -12.61 16.44 -32.70
C ILE A 306 -12.85 16.88 -31.24
N TYR A 307 -13.95 16.45 -30.62
CA TYR A 307 -14.32 16.79 -29.25
C TYR A 307 -13.23 16.37 -28.26
N LEU A 308 -12.73 15.14 -28.35
CA LEU A 308 -11.69 14.61 -27.48
C LEU A 308 -10.34 15.31 -27.66
N ARG A 309 -9.97 15.68 -28.90
CA ARG A 309 -8.73 16.43 -29.18
C ARG A 309 -8.80 17.87 -28.67
N VAL A 310 -9.93 18.55 -28.87
CA VAL A 310 -10.18 19.89 -28.30
C VAL A 310 -10.21 19.81 -26.76
N TRP A 311 -10.84 18.79 -26.19
CA TRP A 311 -10.84 18.54 -24.75
C TRP A 311 -9.44 18.34 -24.16
N ILE A 312 -8.57 17.59 -24.84
CA ILE A 312 -7.16 17.41 -24.43
C ILE A 312 -6.43 18.76 -24.31
N LEU A 313 -6.63 19.67 -25.28
CA LEU A 313 -6.01 21.01 -25.25
C LEU A 313 -6.44 21.81 -24.02
N TYR A 314 -7.70 21.68 -23.62
CA TYR A 314 -8.24 22.30 -22.42
C TYR A 314 -7.71 21.65 -21.15
N ALA A 315 -8.01 20.36 -20.94
CA ALA A 315 -7.82 19.67 -19.68
C ALA A 315 -6.34 19.47 -19.29
N PHE A 316 -5.44 19.35 -20.26
CA PHE A 316 -4.01 19.07 -19.99
C PHE A 316 -3.07 20.18 -20.46
N TYR A 317 -3.36 20.89 -21.56
CA TYR A 317 -2.40 21.82 -22.20
C TYR A 317 -2.66 23.32 -21.99
N GLY A 318 -3.69 23.74 -21.27
CA GLY A 318 -3.87 25.15 -20.89
C GLY A 318 -4.50 26.04 -21.95
N ALA A 319 -5.22 25.47 -22.93
CA ALA A 319 -6.10 26.27 -23.79
C ALA A 319 -7.19 26.94 -22.95
N THR A 320 -7.39 28.25 -23.13
CA THR A 320 -8.44 29.02 -22.46
C THR A 320 -9.81 28.78 -23.10
N GLN A 321 -10.90 29.13 -22.42
CA GLN A 321 -12.27 28.98 -22.96
C GLN A 321 -12.41 29.60 -24.36
N ASN A 322 -11.83 30.79 -24.58
CA ASN A 322 -11.84 31.49 -25.86
C ASN A 322 -11.09 30.73 -26.97
N ILE A 323 -9.98 30.05 -26.63
CA ILE A 323 -9.25 29.19 -27.59
C ILE A 323 -10.09 27.96 -27.93
N ILE A 324 -10.75 27.35 -26.94
CA ILE A 324 -11.63 26.20 -27.13
C ILE A 324 -12.82 26.55 -28.02
N GLN A 325 -13.48 27.67 -27.77
CA GLN A 325 -14.56 28.16 -28.64
C GLN A 325 -14.07 28.41 -30.08
N ALA A 326 -12.96 29.14 -30.26
CA ALA A 326 -12.41 29.40 -31.59
C ALA A 326 -11.99 28.10 -32.33
N MET A 327 -11.51 27.08 -31.62
CA MET A 327 -11.20 25.77 -32.21
C MET A 327 -12.46 24.99 -32.63
N LEU A 328 -13.50 24.98 -31.79
CA LEU A 328 -14.77 24.32 -32.09
C LEU A 328 -15.47 24.96 -33.29
N GLU A 329 -15.59 26.30 -33.28
CA GLU A 329 -16.15 27.08 -34.39
C GLU A 329 -15.34 26.87 -35.69
N SER A 330 -14.00 26.89 -35.62
CA SER A 330 -13.12 26.62 -36.75
C SER A 330 -13.34 25.23 -37.36
N HIS A 331 -13.47 24.20 -36.52
CA HIS A 331 -13.77 22.83 -36.99
C HIS A 331 -15.19 22.72 -37.59
N GLN A 332 -16.19 23.36 -36.99
CA GLN A 332 -17.55 23.39 -37.53
C GLN A 332 -17.60 24.09 -38.90
N PHE A 333 -16.96 25.26 -39.05
CA PHE A 333 -16.88 25.95 -40.35
C PHE A 333 -16.12 25.15 -41.41
N ALA A 334 -15.03 24.46 -41.02
CA ALA A 334 -14.29 23.59 -41.93
C ALA A 334 -15.15 22.43 -42.44
N LEU A 335 -15.90 21.76 -41.57
CA LEU A 335 -16.81 20.68 -41.95
C LEU A 335 -17.97 21.19 -42.82
N LEU A 336 -18.63 22.29 -42.44
CA LEU A 336 -19.71 22.90 -43.23
C LEU A 336 -19.24 23.37 -44.61
N SER A 337 -17.98 23.80 -44.77
CA SER A 337 -17.41 24.18 -46.07
C SER A 337 -17.30 23.02 -47.07
N CYS A 338 -17.36 21.78 -46.58
CA CYS A 338 -17.35 20.55 -47.38
C CYS A 338 -18.74 19.86 -47.42
N GLY A 339 -19.81 20.58 -47.02
CA GLY A 339 -21.12 19.98 -46.74
C GLY A 339 -21.73 19.17 -47.89
N ASP A 340 -21.51 19.57 -49.14
CA ASP A 340 -22.01 18.89 -50.35
C ASP A 340 -21.49 17.43 -50.51
N PHE A 341 -20.47 17.04 -49.74
CA PHE A 341 -19.87 15.70 -49.78
C PHE A 341 -20.29 14.78 -48.61
N TYR A 342 -21.11 15.27 -47.67
CA TYR A 342 -21.52 14.52 -46.48
C TYR A 342 -22.98 14.06 -46.55
N PRO A 343 -23.33 12.92 -45.92
CA PRO A 343 -24.71 12.46 -45.87
C PRO A 343 -25.58 13.39 -45.00
N PRO A 344 -26.89 13.52 -45.28
CA PRO A 344 -27.77 14.48 -44.60
C PRO A 344 -27.81 14.34 -43.07
N GLU A 345 -27.77 13.12 -42.56
CA GLU A 345 -27.71 12.80 -41.14
C GLU A 345 -26.46 13.41 -40.47
N PHE A 346 -25.28 13.26 -41.08
CA PHE A 346 -24.04 13.83 -40.56
C PHE A 346 -24.02 15.36 -40.64
N LEU A 347 -24.67 15.96 -41.66
CA LEU A 347 -24.84 17.42 -41.72
C LEU A 347 -25.67 17.97 -40.56
N VAL A 348 -26.68 17.24 -40.09
CA VAL A 348 -27.46 17.62 -38.90
C VAL A 348 -26.59 17.57 -37.64
N GLU A 349 -25.73 16.57 -37.49
CA GLU A 349 -24.77 16.51 -36.37
C GLU A 349 -23.74 17.66 -36.43
N ILE A 350 -23.19 17.95 -37.61
CA ILE A 350 -22.25 19.08 -37.82
C ILE A 350 -22.90 20.41 -37.41
N HIS A 351 -24.16 20.66 -37.81
CA HIS A 351 -24.91 21.84 -37.40
C HIS A 351 -25.17 21.90 -35.88
N ASN A 352 -25.25 20.74 -35.22
CA ASN A 352 -25.49 20.60 -33.78
C ASN A 352 -24.19 20.42 -32.96
N MET A 353 -23.00 20.62 -33.54
CA MET A 353 -21.73 20.55 -32.79
C MET A 353 -21.69 21.55 -31.62
N PRO A 354 -21.07 21.19 -30.47
CA PRO A 354 -20.78 22.14 -29.41
C PRO A 354 -19.82 23.22 -29.91
N THR A 355 -20.18 24.49 -29.75
CA THR A 355 -19.32 25.65 -30.08
C THR A 355 -18.66 26.28 -28.86
N THR A 356 -19.17 26.00 -27.65
CA THR A 356 -18.61 26.51 -26.38
C THR A 356 -18.06 25.38 -25.53
N LEU A 357 -17.16 25.72 -24.59
CA LEU A 357 -16.66 24.76 -23.60
C LEU A 357 -17.81 24.11 -22.80
N ARG A 358 -18.81 24.87 -22.33
CA ARG A 358 -19.93 24.33 -21.55
C ARG A 358 -20.75 23.32 -22.36
N SER A 359 -20.98 23.61 -23.65
CA SER A 359 -21.62 22.64 -24.55
C SER A 359 -20.74 21.40 -24.81
N LEU A 360 -19.41 21.53 -24.83
CA LEU A 360 -18.47 20.42 -24.97
C LEU A 360 -18.43 19.55 -23.71
N GLU A 361 -18.39 20.14 -22.51
CA GLU A 361 -18.46 19.44 -21.22
C GLU A 361 -19.76 18.64 -21.12
N TYR A 362 -20.92 19.22 -21.45
CA TYR A 362 -22.19 18.49 -21.52
C TYR A 362 -22.16 17.37 -22.58
N ARG A 363 -21.70 17.67 -23.81
CA ARG A 363 -21.68 16.72 -24.93
C ARG A 363 -20.81 15.48 -24.66
N LEU A 364 -19.69 15.66 -23.96
CA LEU A 364 -18.79 14.58 -23.52
C LEU A 364 -19.19 13.95 -22.17
N GLY A 365 -20.29 14.37 -21.54
CA GLY A 365 -20.69 13.90 -20.21
C GLY A 365 -19.70 14.26 -19.10
N MET A 366 -18.88 15.30 -19.31
CA MET A 366 -17.82 15.80 -18.42
C MET A 366 -18.22 17.10 -17.69
N ASP A 367 -19.50 17.47 -17.70
CA ASP A 367 -20.03 18.41 -16.72
C ASP A 367 -20.15 17.70 -15.35
N PHE A 368 -19.39 18.17 -14.37
CA PHE A 368 -19.37 17.62 -13.01
C PHE A 368 -20.27 18.42 -12.04
N SER A 369 -21.00 19.43 -12.51
CA SER A 369 -21.77 20.35 -11.67
C SER A 369 -22.96 19.68 -10.97
N SER A 370 -23.50 18.61 -11.54
CA SER A 370 -24.55 17.76 -10.94
C SER A 370 -24.00 16.60 -10.09
N LEU A 371 -22.68 16.39 -10.11
CA LEU A 371 -22.00 15.30 -9.39
C LEU A 371 -21.30 15.80 -8.12
N ILE A 372 -20.70 17.00 -8.17
CA ILE A 372 -20.03 17.62 -7.03
C ILE A 372 -20.97 18.61 -6.33
N THR A 373 -21.52 18.21 -5.18
CA THR A 373 -22.13 19.14 -4.23
C THR A 373 -21.03 19.91 -3.51
N ILE A 374 -21.11 21.25 -3.47
CA ILE A 374 -20.18 22.08 -2.70
C ILE A 374 -20.83 22.41 -1.36
N TYR A 375 -20.21 22.01 -0.26
CA TYR A 375 -20.68 22.31 1.10
C TYR A 375 -19.82 23.41 1.74
N PRO A 376 -20.38 24.61 1.98
CA PRO A 376 -19.75 25.60 2.86
C PRO A 376 -19.54 25.06 4.27
N VAL A 377 -18.42 25.42 4.90
CA VAL A 377 -18.11 25.06 6.29
C VAL A 377 -17.60 26.28 7.03
N CYS A 378 -18.04 26.45 8.28
CA CYS A 378 -17.55 27.55 9.11
C CYS A 378 -16.01 27.49 9.26
N PRO A 379 -15.27 28.55 8.89
CA PRO A 379 -13.81 28.55 8.94
C PRO A 379 -13.24 28.67 10.37
N GLU A 380 -14.09 28.94 11.36
CA GLU A 380 -13.67 29.00 12.76
C GLU A 380 -13.27 27.60 13.28
N THR A 381 -12.09 27.53 13.90
CA THR A 381 -11.31 26.30 14.14
C THR A 381 -12.07 25.28 15.00
N ASN A 382 -12.81 25.76 15.99
CA ASN A 382 -13.59 24.93 16.91
C ASN A 382 -15.08 24.82 16.50
N CYS A 383 -15.48 25.49 15.40
CA CYS A 383 -16.86 25.52 14.95
C CYS A 383 -17.17 24.43 13.93
N GLY A 384 -16.55 24.47 12.76
CA GLY A 384 -16.66 23.44 11.71
C GLY A 384 -18.07 23.04 11.26
N LYS A 385 -19.14 23.77 11.61
CA LYS A 385 -20.51 23.45 11.14
C LYS A 385 -20.56 23.49 9.61
N ARG A 386 -21.13 22.44 9.01
CA ARG A 386 -21.49 22.36 7.60
C ARG A 386 -22.78 23.14 7.31
N TYR A 387 -22.88 23.68 6.11
CA TYR A 387 -24.09 24.28 5.55
C TYR A 387 -24.33 23.75 4.14
N THR A 388 -25.54 23.90 3.62
CA THR A 388 -25.81 23.84 2.17
C THR A 388 -25.58 25.20 1.51
N MET A 389 -25.62 25.27 0.17
CA MET A 389 -25.56 26.55 -0.54
C MET A 389 -26.87 27.34 -0.38
N GLU A 390 -28.02 26.66 -0.34
CA GLU A 390 -29.33 27.30 -0.12
C GLU A 390 -29.39 27.96 1.27
N GLU A 391 -28.91 27.27 2.32
CA GLU A 391 -28.73 27.87 3.66
C GLU A 391 -27.82 29.11 3.58
N LEU A 392 -26.67 29.01 2.90
CA LEU A 392 -25.72 30.11 2.75
C LEU A 392 -26.31 31.33 2.02
N TYR A 393 -27.19 31.13 1.05
CA TYR A 393 -27.91 32.21 0.36
C TYR A 393 -29.10 32.74 1.18
N ALA A 394 -29.78 31.91 1.97
CA ALA A 394 -30.89 32.31 2.83
C ALA A 394 -30.48 33.17 4.03
N LEU A 395 -29.23 33.04 4.51
CA LEU A 395 -28.69 33.88 5.59
C LEU A 395 -28.74 35.38 5.25
N ARG A 396 -29.07 36.21 6.24
CA ARG A 396 -29.07 37.69 6.09
C ARG A 396 -27.73 38.32 6.47
N ASP A 397 -26.98 37.66 7.33
CA ASP A 397 -25.69 38.07 7.86
C ASP A 397 -24.68 36.95 7.60
N PRO A 398 -23.40 37.24 7.28
CA PRO A 398 -22.40 36.20 7.03
C PRO A 398 -21.90 35.49 8.30
N GLN A 399 -22.29 35.88 9.51
CA GLN A 399 -21.88 35.21 10.74
C GLN A 399 -22.54 33.83 10.91
N CYS A 400 -21.74 32.86 11.35
CA CYS A 400 -22.17 31.49 11.64
C CYS A 400 -23.29 31.42 12.70
N ILE A 401 -24.37 30.68 12.41
CA ILE A 401 -25.53 30.52 13.31
C ILE A 401 -25.35 29.42 14.37
N ARG A 402 -24.17 28.78 14.47
CA ARG A 402 -23.89 27.84 15.57
C ARG A 402 -23.62 28.63 16.85
N HIS A 403 -24.40 28.38 17.89
CA HIS A 403 -24.11 28.86 19.25
C HIS A 403 -23.24 27.86 20.00
N ALA A 404 -22.33 28.36 20.84
CA ALA A 404 -21.48 27.57 21.74
C ALA A 404 -21.37 28.29 23.09
N HIS A 405 -21.73 27.61 24.18
CA HIS A 405 -21.74 28.16 25.55
C HIS A 405 -22.42 29.54 25.65
N ALA A 406 -23.64 29.64 25.12
CA ALA A 406 -24.50 30.84 24.99
C ALA A 406 -24.11 31.87 23.92
N ASP A 407 -22.82 32.05 23.60
CA ASP A 407 -22.40 32.99 22.54
C ASP A 407 -22.62 32.42 21.12
N GLN A 408 -22.84 33.32 20.14
CA GLN A 408 -22.87 32.96 18.72
C GLN A 408 -21.43 32.85 18.17
N CYS A 409 -21.15 31.84 17.37
CA CYS A 409 -19.84 31.66 16.74
C CYS A 409 -19.42 32.89 15.92
N PRO A 410 -18.19 33.44 16.09
CA PRO A 410 -17.72 34.61 15.35
C PRO A 410 -17.30 34.32 13.89
N GLY A 411 -17.35 33.06 13.46
CA GLY A 411 -16.87 32.63 12.14
C GLY A 411 -17.70 33.21 11.00
N ILE A 412 -17.04 33.89 10.08
CA ILE A 412 -17.65 34.49 8.88
C ILE A 412 -17.69 33.45 7.76
N LEU A 413 -18.89 33.11 7.28
CA LEU A 413 -19.13 31.99 6.36
C LEU A 413 -18.85 32.33 4.89
N TYR A 414 -19.10 33.58 4.46
CA TYR A 414 -18.94 34.00 3.07
C TYR A 414 -18.44 35.44 2.95
N ALA A 415 -17.81 35.75 1.81
CA ALA A 415 -17.61 37.10 1.32
C ALA A 415 -18.67 37.43 0.25
N GLU A 416 -19.24 38.63 0.27
CA GLU A 416 -20.16 39.12 -0.76
C GLU A 416 -19.41 39.97 -1.78
N SER A 417 -19.71 39.78 -3.06
CA SER A 417 -19.15 40.53 -4.19
C SER A 417 -20.27 40.90 -5.18
N ILE A 418 -20.15 42.04 -5.85
CA ILE A 418 -21.08 42.46 -6.90
C ILE A 418 -20.42 42.23 -8.24
N LEU A 419 -21.12 41.53 -9.12
CA LEU A 419 -20.65 41.12 -10.44
C LEU A 419 -20.93 42.22 -11.50
N ALA A 420 -20.39 42.06 -12.71
CA ALA A 420 -20.47 43.08 -13.76
C ALA A 420 -21.89 43.34 -14.31
N ASP A 421 -22.80 42.37 -14.13
CA ASP A 421 -24.23 42.44 -14.40
C ASP A 421 -25.04 43.07 -13.25
N GLY A 422 -24.42 43.28 -12.08
CA GLY A 422 -25.06 43.73 -10.84
C GLY A 422 -25.48 42.61 -9.87
N THR A 423 -25.27 41.33 -10.23
CA THR A 423 -25.63 40.19 -9.38
C THR A 423 -24.75 40.10 -8.13
N ARG A 424 -25.32 39.67 -7.00
CA ARG A 424 -24.61 39.49 -5.72
C ARG A 424 -24.07 38.06 -5.60
N LYS A 425 -22.79 37.85 -5.90
CA LYS A 425 -22.12 36.55 -5.68
C LYS A 425 -21.58 36.47 -4.26
N ARG A 426 -22.17 35.61 -3.44
CA ARG A 426 -21.60 35.13 -2.18
C ARG A 426 -20.62 34.00 -2.48
N THR A 427 -19.41 34.08 -1.94
CA THR A 427 -18.37 33.06 -2.08
C THR A 427 -18.01 32.52 -0.70
N PRO A 428 -18.09 31.19 -0.45
CA PRO A 428 -17.74 30.60 0.84
C PRO A 428 -16.30 30.93 1.26
N ALA A 429 -16.09 31.28 2.52
CA ALA A 429 -14.74 31.50 3.08
C ALA A 429 -13.94 30.19 3.21
N LYS A 430 -14.66 29.08 3.46
CA LYS A 430 -14.18 27.70 3.45
C LYS A 430 -15.33 26.80 2.99
N SER A 431 -15.01 25.75 2.23
CA SER A 431 -15.96 24.77 1.69
C SER A 431 -15.25 23.46 1.42
N PHE A 432 -16.00 22.41 1.10
CA PHE A 432 -15.45 21.17 0.53
C PHE A 432 -16.35 20.65 -0.61
N PRO A 433 -15.78 20.04 -1.66
CA PRO A 433 -16.53 19.26 -2.63
C PRO A 433 -16.89 17.88 -2.05
N TYR A 434 -18.13 17.48 -2.23
CA TYR A 434 -18.60 16.10 -2.06
C TYR A 434 -19.09 15.57 -3.40
N ASN A 435 -18.53 14.45 -3.84
CA ASN A 435 -18.94 13.71 -5.03
C ASN A 435 -19.81 12.53 -4.58
N SER A 436 -21.12 12.59 -4.84
CA SER A 436 -22.08 11.61 -4.32
C SER A 436 -21.69 10.18 -4.72
N LEU A 437 -21.53 9.31 -3.73
CA LEU A 437 -20.98 7.96 -3.93
C LEU A 437 -21.89 7.09 -4.82
N PRO A 438 -23.22 7.04 -4.66
CA PRO A 438 -24.12 6.34 -5.57
C PRO A 438 -24.00 6.84 -7.02
N ARG A 439 -23.91 8.17 -7.24
CA ARG A 439 -23.76 8.75 -8.59
C ARG A 439 -22.40 8.40 -9.20
N ALA A 440 -21.32 8.46 -8.42
CA ALA A 440 -19.97 8.08 -8.85
C ALA A 440 -19.85 6.58 -9.13
N LEU A 441 -20.47 5.74 -8.31
CA LEU A 441 -20.53 4.29 -8.48
C LEU A 441 -21.35 3.87 -9.69
N GLY A 442 -22.52 4.49 -9.91
CA GLY A 442 -23.32 4.30 -11.11
C GLY A 442 -22.54 4.66 -12.38
N ARG A 443 -21.83 5.80 -12.40
CA ARG A 443 -20.96 6.16 -13.54
C ARG A 443 -19.82 5.17 -13.81
N LEU A 444 -19.30 4.51 -12.77
CA LEU A 444 -18.31 3.44 -12.90
C LEU A 444 -18.94 2.15 -13.46
N LEU A 445 -20.11 1.76 -12.97
CA LEU A 445 -20.85 0.57 -13.40
C LEU A 445 -21.47 0.71 -14.80
N SER A 446 -21.72 1.94 -15.27
CA SER A 446 -22.11 2.27 -16.65
C SER A 446 -20.97 2.15 -17.68
N ARG A 447 -19.78 1.66 -17.31
CA ARG A 447 -18.67 1.39 -18.24
C ARG A 447 -18.73 -0.06 -18.74
N VAL A 448 -18.45 -0.26 -20.02
CA VAL A 448 -18.54 -1.57 -20.71
C VAL A 448 -17.77 -2.66 -19.94
N GLY A 449 -18.43 -3.77 -19.64
CA GLY A 449 -17.84 -4.93 -18.93
C GLY A 449 -17.42 -4.70 -17.47
N MET A 450 -17.62 -3.51 -16.89
CA MET A 450 -17.14 -3.19 -15.54
C MET A 450 -17.86 -3.99 -14.46
N ALA A 451 -19.16 -4.23 -14.61
CA ALA A 451 -19.94 -5.09 -13.72
C ALA A 451 -19.43 -6.54 -13.75
N ASP A 452 -19.21 -7.11 -14.94
CA ASP A 452 -18.69 -8.47 -15.12
C ASP A 452 -17.29 -8.62 -14.52
N LEU A 453 -16.47 -7.58 -14.63
CA LEU A 453 -15.13 -7.49 -14.08
C LEU A 453 -15.14 -7.47 -12.55
N MET A 454 -16.11 -6.79 -11.92
CA MET A 454 -16.40 -6.87 -10.48
C MET A 454 -16.99 -8.23 -10.04
N GLN A 455 -17.32 -9.12 -10.98
CA GLN A 455 -17.74 -10.49 -10.70
C GLN A 455 -16.68 -11.55 -11.11
N HIS A 456 -15.44 -11.14 -11.38
CA HIS A 456 -14.37 -12.06 -11.82
C HIS A 456 -14.11 -13.21 -10.84
N TRP A 457 -14.26 -12.96 -9.53
CA TRP A 457 -14.00 -13.92 -8.46
C TRP A 457 -14.99 -15.11 -8.48
N ARG A 458 -16.23 -14.90 -8.95
CA ARG A 458 -17.28 -15.93 -9.09
C ARG A 458 -17.06 -16.91 -10.24
N ARG A 459 -16.14 -16.63 -11.18
CA ARG A 459 -16.01 -17.33 -12.48
C ARG A 459 -15.47 -18.77 -12.40
N ASN A 460 -15.22 -19.30 -11.21
CA ASN A 460 -14.75 -20.68 -11.00
C ASN A 460 -15.88 -21.73 -10.99
N ASN A 461 -17.12 -21.35 -11.35
CA ASN A 461 -18.32 -22.19 -11.34
C ASN A 461 -18.65 -22.86 -9.99
N ASN A 462 -18.13 -22.32 -8.88
CA ASN A 462 -18.53 -22.72 -7.54
C ASN A 462 -20.00 -22.31 -7.30
N PRO A 463 -20.92 -23.24 -6.99
CA PRO A 463 -22.32 -22.91 -6.69
C PRO A 463 -22.45 -21.97 -5.49
N ASN A 464 -21.49 -21.99 -4.56
CA ASN A 464 -21.48 -21.18 -3.35
C ASN A 464 -21.03 -19.72 -3.59
N ASP A 465 -20.52 -19.39 -4.78
CA ASP A 465 -20.14 -18.01 -5.15
C ASP A 465 -21.18 -17.32 -6.07
N GLN A 466 -22.15 -18.05 -6.62
CA GLN A 466 -23.12 -17.50 -7.58
C GLN A 466 -24.14 -16.54 -6.94
N PRO A 467 -24.59 -15.49 -7.65
CA PRO A 467 -25.64 -14.60 -7.16
C PRO A 467 -26.99 -15.31 -7.00
N LEU A 468 -27.83 -14.80 -6.10
CA LEU A 468 -29.23 -15.19 -5.93
C LEU A 468 -30.15 -13.96 -5.86
N GLN A 469 -31.38 -14.12 -6.36
CA GLN A 469 -32.45 -13.13 -6.20
C GLN A 469 -32.87 -12.97 -4.72
N HIS A 470 -32.73 -14.05 -3.94
CA HIS A 470 -32.88 -14.05 -2.48
C HIS A 470 -31.57 -14.56 -1.86
N PRO A 471 -30.66 -13.65 -1.47
CA PRO A 471 -29.44 -14.02 -0.75
C PRO A 471 -29.78 -14.71 0.59
N PRO A 472 -29.07 -15.79 0.96
CA PRO A 472 -29.11 -16.31 2.33
C PRO A 472 -28.36 -15.38 3.28
N GLU A 473 -28.42 -15.68 4.58
CA GLU A 473 -27.58 -15.08 5.60
C GLU A 473 -26.06 -15.25 5.29
N PRO A 474 -25.20 -14.33 5.78
CA PRO A 474 -23.74 -14.45 5.65
C PRO A 474 -23.20 -15.67 6.40
N GLN A 475 -22.05 -16.19 5.94
CA GLN A 475 -21.37 -17.32 6.58
C GLN A 475 -20.75 -16.90 7.91
N HIS A 476 -20.81 -17.76 8.91
CA HIS A 476 -20.12 -17.52 10.17
C HIS A 476 -18.60 -17.70 9.97
N PRO A 477 -17.73 -16.80 10.47
CA PRO A 477 -16.28 -16.87 10.21
C PRO A 477 -15.63 -18.22 10.55
N GLN A 478 -16.13 -18.92 11.58
CA GLN A 478 -15.65 -20.25 11.95
C GLN A 478 -15.78 -21.28 10.82
N GLU A 479 -16.80 -21.19 9.95
CA GLU A 479 -16.97 -22.11 8.83
C GLU A 479 -15.79 -22.06 7.86
N TRP A 480 -15.18 -20.89 7.66
CA TRP A 480 -13.97 -20.73 6.88
C TRP A 480 -12.76 -21.37 7.59
N HIS A 481 -12.62 -21.16 8.89
CA HIS A 481 -11.56 -21.78 9.69
C HIS A 481 -11.65 -23.32 9.72
N ASP A 482 -12.86 -23.88 9.76
CA ASP A 482 -13.11 -25.32 9.79
C ASP A 482 -12.94 -26.00 8.42
N THR A 483 -12.97 -25.25 7.32
CA THR A 483 -12.92 -25.79 5.94
C THR A 483 -11.68 -25.41 5.13
N MET A 484 -10.92 -24.39 5.55
CA MET A 484 -9.71 -23.94 4.86
C MET A 484 -8.52 -24.87 5.13
N ASP A 485 -8.01 -25.53 4.08
CA ASP A 485 -6.77 -26.33 4.16
C ASP A 485 -5.59 -25.44 4.62
N PRO A 486 -4.90 -25.79 5.73
CA PRO A 486 -3.77 -25.01 6.24
C PRO A 486 -2.60 -24.81 5.28
N ASN A 487 -2.54 -25.59 4.20
CA ASN A 487 -1.53 -25.54 3.14
C ASN A 487 -2.03 -24.85 1.86
N ALA A 488 -3.32 -24.51 1.76
CA ALA A 488 -3.88 -23.86 0.59
C ALA A 488 -3.39 -22.40 0.49
N ARG A 489 -2.78 -22.05 -0.64
CA ARG A 489 -2.27 -20.69 -0.89
C ARG A 489 -3.39 -19.71 -1.26
N PHE A 490 -3.80 -18.87 -0.33
CA PHE A 490 -4.71 -17.74 -0.55
C PHE A 490 -3.93 -16.41 -0.63
N GLY A 491 -4.57 -15.32 -1.05
CA GLY A 491 -3.92 -14.04 -1.31
C GLY A 491 -4.92 -12.94 -1.65
N ASP A 492 -5.82 -13.20 -2.60
CA ASP A 492 -6.95 -12.30 -2.85
C ASP A 492 -7.94 -12.25 -1.68
N MET A 493 -8.60 -11.10 -1.50
CA MET A 493 -9.60 -10.85 -0.46
C MET A 493 -10.82 -11.77 -0.57
N SER A 494 -11.22 -12.20 -1.77
CA SER A 494 -12.37 -13.11 -1.95
C SER A 494 -12.18 -14.52 -1.38
N ARG A 495 -10.95 -14.86 -0.98
CA ARG A 495 -10.60 -16.16 -0.36
C ARG A 495 -10.40 -16.08 1.16
N ALA A 496 -10.58 -14.91 1.75
CA ALA A 496 -10.44 -14.68 3.19
C ALA A 496 -11.81 -14.65 3.88
N TRP A 497 -11.89 -14.99 5.17
CA TRP A 497 -13.20 -15.17 5.84
C TRP A 497 -14.05 -13.90 5.84
N GLY A 498 -13.42 -12.73 5.81
CA GLY A 498 -14.09 -11.43 5.80
C GLY A 498 -14.94 -11.17 4.55
N TRP A 499 -14.84 -11.97 3.49
CA TRP A 499 -15.61 -11.82 2.26
C TRP A 499 -17.04 -12.38 2.35
N SER A 500 -17.19 -13.61 2.82
CA SER A 500 -18.50 -14.29 2.89
C SER A 500 -19.29 -13.97 4.16
N ALA A 501 -18.62 -13.45 5.19
CA ALA A 501 -19.20 -13.01 6.45
C ALA A 501 -19.88 -11.62 6.41
N GLN A 502 -19.91 -10.93 5.25
CA GLN A 502 -20.50 -9.59 5.14
C GLN A 502 -22.04 -9.62 5.13
N ALA A 503 -22.66 -9.12 6.20
CA ALA A 503 -24.08 -8.81 6.27
C ALA A 503 -24.39 -7.49 5.53
N THR A 504 -25.41 -7.48 4.68
CA THR A 504 -25.98 -6.30 4.02
C THR A 504 -27.52 -6.35 4.12
N GLY A 505 -28.23 -5.27 3.75
CA GLY A 505 -29.66 -5.13 4.07
C GLY A 505 -29.91 -4.91 5.56
N MET A 506 -29.07 -4.10 6.20
CA MET A 506 -29.02 -3.89 7.64
C MET A 506 -29.20 -2.39 7.99
N ARG A 507 -29.73 -2.11 9.19
CA ARG A 507 -29.73 -0.77 9.81
C ARG A 507 -29.26 -0.85 11.25
N ARG A 508 -28.61 0.21 11.73
CA ARG A 508 -28.16 0.34 13.12
C ARG A 508 -29.26 1.00 13.94
N ARG A 509 -29.76 0.33 14.98
CA ARG A 509 -30.78 0.86 15.90
C ARG A 509 -30.32 0.80 17.35
N PHE A 510 -31.06 1.51 18.20
CA PHE A 510 -30.94 1.47 19.65
C PHE A 510 -32.19 0.78 20.18
N ASP A 511 -32.04 -0.40 20.80
CA ASP A 511 -33.14 -1.19 21.34
C ASP A 511 -32.73 -1.83 22.69
N ASP A 512 -33.69 -2.03 23.59
CA ASP A 512 -33.54 -2.49 24.98
C ASP A 512 -32.40 -1.84 25.83
N GLY A 513 -31.81 -0.74 25.35
CA GLY A 513 -30.75 0.01 26.03
C GLY A 513 -29.35 -0.10 25.40
N GLU A 514 -29.20 -0.88 24.32
CA GLU A 514 -27.93 -1.15 23.62
C GLU A 514 -28.07 -0.86 22.11
N TYR A 515 -26.95 -0.60 21.43
CA TYR A 515 -26.90 -0.36 19.98
C TYR A 515 -26.56 -1.65 19.23
N GLY A 516 -27.38 -2.00 18.24
CA GLY A 516 -27.20 -3.21 17.44
C GLY A 516 -27.48 -2.98 15.95
N ASP A 517 -26.96 -3.87 15.12
CA ASP A 517 -27.32 -3.97 13.72
C ASP A 517 -28.41 -5.01 13.53
N GLU A 518 -29.46 -4.64 12.82
CA GLU A 518 -30.64 -5.47 12.58
C GLU A 518 -31.06 -5.42 11.10
N PRO A 519 -31.75 -6.46 10.58
CA PRO A 519 -32.24 -6.47 9.21
C PRO A 519 -33.23 -5.34 8.90
N THR A 520 -33.19 -4.85 7.66
CA THR A 520 -34.29 -4.05 7.10
C THR A 520 -35.38 -4.90 6.45
N GLY A 521 -35.05 -6.13 6.03
CA GLY A 521 -36.00 -7.19 5.63
C GLY A 521 -36.23 -8.24 6.74
N ASP A 522 -36.59 -9.47 6.34
CA ASP A 522 -36.87 -10.57 7.28
C ASP A 522 -35.61 -11.16 7.95
N ALA A 523 -34.45 -11.07 7.28
CA ALA A 523 -33.17 -11.62 7.72
C ALA A 523 -31.98 -10.84 7.10
N PRO A 524 -30.75 -10.93 7.66
CA PRO A 524 -29.55 -10.36 7.04
C PRO A 524 -29.27 -10.98 5.66
N LEU A 525 -28.81 -10.18 4.71
CA LEU A 525 -28.41 -10.68 3.38
C LEU A 525 -26.88 -10.86 3.31
N SER A 526 -26.41 -11.98 2.76
CA SER A 526 -25.00 -12.15 2.42
C SER A 526 -24.64 -11.28 1.22
N LEU A 527 -23.79 -10.27 1.42
CA LEU A 527 -23.34 -9.34 0.37
C LEU A 527 -22.70 -10.11 -0.82
N ALA A 528 -21.92 -11.15 -0.52
CA ALA A 528 -21.31 -12.00 -1.54
C ALA A 528 -22.33 -12.76 -2.42
N ARG A 529 -23.58 -12.91 -1.96
CA ARG A 529 -24.67 -13.63 -2.66
C ARG A 529 -25.69 -12.69 -3.33
N CYS A 530 -25.67 -11.39 -3.06
CA CYS A 530 -26.45 -10.38 -3.80
C CYS A 530 -26.11 -10.38 -5.30
N ILE A 531 -27.07 -10.02 -6.16
CA ILE A 531 -26.88 -9.92 -7.62
C ILE A 531 -25.62 -9.10 -7.93
N LEU A 532 -25.60 -7.83 -7.51
CA LEU A 532 -24.42 -6.96 -7.49
C LEU A 532 -24.13 -6.49 -6.06
N GLY A 533 -23.49 -7.33 -5.26
CA GLY A 533 -22.94 -6.98 -3.95
C GLY A 533 -21.47 -6.58 -4.03
N LEU A 534 -21.13 -5.39 -3.52
CA LEU A 534 -19.82 -4.77 -3.67
C LEU A 534 -19.16 -4.50 -2.30
N ASN A 535 -18.00 -5.12 -2.08
CA ASN A 535 -17.10 -4.79 -0.99
C ASN A 535 -16.34 -3.50 -1.32
N ILE A 536 -16.53 -2.46 -0.52
CA ILE A 536 -15.85 -1.16 -0.66
C ILE A 536 -14.77 -1.00 0.40
N GLY A 537 -13.63 -0.44 0.01
CA GLY A 537 -12.59 0.07 0.91
C GLY A 537 -12.49 1.60 0.86
N LEU A 538 -12.34 2.25 2.02
CA LEU A 538 -12.12 3.70 2.13
C LEU A 538 -10.69 4.03 2.55
N ASN A 539 -10.10 5.06 1.95
CA ASN A 539 -8.89 5.72 2.42
C ASN A 539 -9.15 7.20 2.71
N MET A 540 -8.46 7.74 3.70
CA MET A 540 -8.24 9.16 3.91
C MET A 540 -6.77 9.37 4.26
N ASP A 541 -6.10 10.33 3.62
CA ASP A 541 -4.71 10.70 3.88
C ASP A 541 -4.45 12.20 3.59
N GLY A 542 -3.47 12.79 4.28
CA GLY A 542 -3.18 14.23 4.30
C GLY A 542 -1.87 14.61 3.61
N PHE A 543 -1.92 15.56 2.68
CA PHE A 543 -0.78 16.01 1.86
C PHE A 543 -0.67 17.54 1.77
N GLY A 544 0.53 18.07 1.52
CA GLY A 544 0.73 19.50 1.32
C GLY A 544 0.20 19.98 -0.04
N ALA A 545 -0.77 20.91 -0.04
CA ALA A 545 -1.40 21.43 -1.26
C ALA A 545 -0.49 22.35 -2.10
N PHE A 546 0.55 22.95 -1.48
CA PHE A 546 1.47 23.88 -2.14
C PHE A 546 2.93 23.41 -2.00
N LYS A 547 3.74 23.68 -3.05
CA LYS A 547 5.15 23.28 -3.14
C LYS A 547 6.07 24.50 -3.25
N GLY A 548 7.35 24.32 -2.93
CA GLY A 548 8.40 25.31 -3.14
C GLY A 548 8.22 26.61 -2.32
N LYS A 549 8.78 27.71 -2.83
CA LYS A 549 8.86 29.01 -2.13
C LYS A 549 7.49 29.62 -1.78
N PHE A 550 6.40 29.20 -2.44
CA PHE A 550 5.04 29.63 -2.12
C PHE A 550 4.47 29.04 -0.82
N ALA A 551 5.10 27.99 -0.26
CA ALA A 551 4.75 27.45 1.06
C ALA A 551 5.18 28.35 2.25
N ALA A 552 5.79 29.52 1.99
CA ALA A 552 6.28 30.45 3.02
C ALA A 552 5.20 31.02 3.95
N GLY A 553 3.91 30.88 3.63
CA GLY A 553 2.79 31.21 4.51
C GLY A 553 2.42 30.13 5.54
N GLY A 554 3.05 28.95 5.50
CA GLY A 554 2.73 27.78 6.31
C GLY A 554 2.18 26.61 5.49
N SER A 555 2.24 25.40 6.06
CA SER A 555 1.81 24.16 5.40
C SER A 555 0.28 24.06 5.33
N TYR A 556 -0.30 24.32 4.16
CA TYR A 556 -1.71 24.08 3.89
C TYR A 556 -1.94 22.59 3.62
N SER A 557 -2.53 21.87 4.58
CA SER A 557 -2.78 20.42 4.46
C SER A 557 -4.11 20.14 3.75
N VAL A 558 -3.99 19.59 2.53
CA VAL A 558 -4.95 18.84 1.73
C VAL A 558 -5.35 17.50 2.38
N ASN A 559 -6.61 17.09 2.57
CA ASN A 559 -6.91 15.66 2.87
C ASN A 559 -7.79 15.04 1.76
N GLY A 560 -7.29 14.05 1.03
CA GLY A 560 -8.09 13.31 0.04
C GLY A 560 -8.88 12.18 0.69
N VAL A 561 -10.12 11.94 0.26
CA VAL A 561 -10.94 10.79 0.68
C VAL A 561 -11.31 9.96 -0.54
N TYR A 562 -10.82 8.72 -0.58
CA TYR A 562 -10.91 7.83 -1.72
C TYR A 562 -11.69 6.56 -1.39
N ILE A 563 -12.40 6.05 -2.38
CA ILE A 563 -13.16 4.82 -2.37
C ILE A 563 -12.57 3.88 -3.44
N VAL A 564 -12.31 2.63 -3.06
CA VAL A 564 -11.88 1.55 -3.97
C VAL A 564 -12.86 0.39 -3.90
N ILE A 565 -13.11 -0.22 -5.07
CA ILE A 565 -14.02 -1.36 -5.18
C ILE A 565 -13.20 -2.65 -5.08
N ASN A 566 -13.29 -3.34 -3.94
CA ASN A 566 -12.51 -4.57 -3.67
C ASN A 566 -12.97 -5.74 -4.55
N ASN A 567 -14.16 -5.67 -5.16
CA ASN A 567 -14.64 -6.64 -6.16
C ASN A 567 -13.85 -6.64 -7.48
N LEU A 568 -13.09 -5.60 -7.81
CA LEU A 568 -12.20 -5.61 -8.97
C LEU A 568 -11.01 -6.55 -8.74
N PRO A 569 -10.40 -7.12 -9.79
CA PRO A 569 -9.11 -7.80 -9.69
C PRO A 569 -8.05 -6.93 -9.01
N PHE A 570 -7.12 -7.53 -8.24
CA PHE A 570 -6.16 -6.79 -7.41
C PHE A 570 -5.45 -5.64 -8.16
N TYR A 571 -4.97 -5.94 -9.37
CA TYR A 571 -4.24 -5.02 -10.23
C TYR A 571 -5.06 -3.83 -10.77
N GLN A 572 -6.39 -3.89 -10.68
CA GLN A 572 -7.31 -2.84 -11.12
C GLN A 572 -7.86 -2.01 -9.95
N ARG A 573 -7.90 -2.55 -8.72
CA ARG A 573 -8.28 -1.83 -7.48
C ARG A 573 -7.45 -0.57 -7.21
N GLY A 574 -6.20 -0.57 -7.69
CA GLY A 574 -5.21 0.47 -7.42
C GLY A 574 -4.91 1.41 -8.58
N LEU A 575 -5.70 1.37 -9.66
CA LEU A 575 -5.60 2.28 -10.79
C LEU A 575 -6.46 3.53 -10.55
N ILE A 576 -5.97 4.70 -10.96
CA ILE A 576 -6.64 5.98 -10.72
C ILE A 576 -8.04 6.02 -11.37
N GLU A 577 -8.21 5.49 -12.58
CA GLU A 577 -9.49 5.41 -13.30
C GLU A 577 -10.60 4.61 -12.58
N ASN A 578 -10.24 3.70 -11.68
CA ASN A 578 -11.17 2.85 -10.94
C ASN A 578 -11.34 3.27 -9.47
N MET A 579 -10.66 4.34 -9.06
CA MET A 579 -10.72 4.92 -7.72
C MET A 579 -11.68 6.11 -7.72
N LEU A 580 -12.70 6.06 -6.86
CA LEU A 580 -13.67 7.15 -6.73
C LEU A 580 -13.16 8.14 -5.67
N LEU A 581 -12.88 9.38 -6.07
CA LEU A 581 -12.65 10.48 -5.13
C LEU A 581 -14.01 10.92 -4.57
N ALA A 582 -14.26 10.69 -3.28
CA ALA A 582 -15.53 11.01 -2.63
C ALA A 582 -15.57 12.46 -2.12
N MET A 583 -14.47 12.95 -1.54
CA MET A 583 -14.34 14.36 -1.13
C MET A 583 -12.88 14.80 -1.01
N VAL A 584 -12.70 16.12 -0.98
CA VAL A 584 -11.41 16.78 -0.72
C VAL A 584 -11.58 17.65 0.53
N ILE A 585 -11.08 17.17 1.67
CA ILE A 585 -11.24 17.80 2.98
C ILE A 585 -10.28 19.02 3.10
N PRO A 586 -10.80 20.22 3.42
CA PRO A 586 -10.12 21.51 3.27
C PRO A 586 -9.20 21.93 4.42
N GLY A 587 -8.08 22.56 4.06
CA GLY A 587 -7.03 23.02 4.98
C GLY A 587 -7.32 24.36 5.69
N PRO A 588 -6.31 25.07 6.24
CA PRO A 588 -4.88 24.71 6.27
C PRO A 588 -4.54 23.61 7.28
N HIS A 589 -5.40 23.39 8.27
CA HIS A 589 -5.24 22.39 9.32
C HIS A 589 -6.30 21.32 9.19
N GLU A 590 -5.90 20.07 9.46
CA GLU A 590 -6.79 18.91 9.45
C GLU A 590 -7.94 19.07 10.47
N PRO A 591 -9.21 18.86 10.07
CA PRO A 591 -10.37 18.98 10.97
C PRO A 591 -10.44 17.84 11.99
N LYS A 592 -11.05 18.12 13.15
CA LYS A 592 -11.12 17.24 14.32
C LYS A 592 -12.50 17.31 15.00
N GLY A 593 -12.91 16.21 15.63
CA GLY A 593 -14.22 16.09 16.30
C GLY A 593 -15.37 16.51 15.38
N TYR A 594 -16.31 17.29 15.91
CA TYR A 594 -17.48 17.80 15.19
C TYR A 594 -17.19 18.39 13.79
N ALA A 595 -16.05 19.07 13.60
CA ALA A 595 -15.66 19.62 12.30
C ALA A 595 -15.31 18.55 11.25
N PHE A 596 -14.92 17.35 11.70
CA PHE A 596 -14.63 16.18 10.87
C PHE A 596 -15.87 15.32 10.66
N GLU A 597 -16.66 15.12 11.72
CA GLU A 597 -17.99 14.47 11.69
C GLU A 597 -18.88 15.15 10.63
N GLN A 598 -19.05 16.48 10.71
CA GLN A 598 -19.85 17.28 9.78
C GLN A 598 -19.38 17.26 8.32
N MET A 599 -18.12 16.90 8.05
CA MET A 599 -17.63 16.76 6.66
C MET A 599 -17.87 15.35 6.11
N LEU A 600 -17.78 14.32 6.96
CA LEU A 600 -18.01 12.93 6.55
C LEU A 600 -19.49 12.57 6.42
N GLU A 601 -20.37 13.17 7.22
CA GLU A 601 -21.81 12.92 7.29
C GLU A 601 -22.48 12.57 5.93
N PRO A 602 -22.32 13.34 4.82
CA PRO A 602 -22.92 13.01 3.52
C PRO A 602 -22.44 11.69 2.90
N LEU A 603 -21.16 11.33 3.09
CA LEU A 603 -20.59 10.06 2.61
C LEU A 603 -21.07 8.87 3.46
N ILE A 604 -21.32 9.12 4.75
CA ILE A 604 -21.83 8.12 5.68
C ILE A 604 -23.30 7.82 5.39
N ASP A 605 -24.10 8.85 5.10
CA ASP A 605 -25.50 8.71 4.68
C ASP A 605 -25.60 7.90 3.36
N ASP A 606 -24.79 8.25 2.35
CA ASP A 606 -24.70 7.52 1.08
C ASP A 606 -24.24 6.06 1.26
N LEU A 607 -23.31 5.78 2.19
CA LEU A 607 -22.87 4.41 2.52
C LEU A 607 -23.96 3.59 3.23
N VAL A 608 -24.77 4.20 4.10
CA VAL A 608 -25.89 3.53 4.77
C VAL A 608 -27.03 3.24 3.78
N ALA A 609 -27.26 4.12 2.80
CA ALA A 609 -28.20 3.88 1.71
C ALA A 609 -27.75 2.70 0.82
N LEU A 610 -26.49 2.70 0.37
CA LEU A 610 -25.93 1.61 -0.45
C LEU A 610 -25.90 0.25 0.29
N ALA A 611 -25.71 0.24 1.61
CA ALA A 611 -25.78 -0.97 2.42
C ALA A 611 -27.22 -1.53 2.58
N ASN A 612 -28.24 -0.80 2.12
CA ASN A 612 -29.65 -1.24 2.08
C ASN A 612 -30.16 -1.52 0.65
N GLY A 613 -29.30 -1.41 -0.36
CA GLY A 613 -29.65 -1.60 -1.76
C GLY A 613 -30.17 -0.32 -2.41
N MET A 614 -29.58 0.06 -3.54
CA MET A 614 -30.04 1.16 -4.39
C MET A 614 -30.12 0.70 -5.85
N GLU A 615 -31.13 1.15 -6.59
CA GLU A 615 -31.11 1.02 -8.04
C GLU A 615 -30.09 2.01 -8.63
N LEU A 616 -29.12 1.48 -9.38
CA LEU A 616 -28.08 2.24 -10.06
C LEU A 616 -28.01 1.81 -11.53
N PRO A 617 -27.57 2.72 -12.43
CA PRO A 617 -27.32 2.37 -13.82
C PRO A 617 -26.10 1.43 -13.91
N VAL A 618 -26.27 0.33 -14.63
CA VAL A 618 -25.25 -0.68 -14.88
C VAL A 618 -25.24 -1.01 -16.36
N TYR A 619 -24.06 -1.14 -16.96
CA TYR A 619 -23.93 -1.64 -18.33
C TYR A 619 -24.12 -3.16 -18.34
N ASN A 620 -25.16 -3.63 -19.03
CA ASN A 620 -25.42 -5.05 -19.24
C ASN A 620 -24.75 -5.51 -20.55
N SER A 621 -23.74 -6.36 -20.43
CA SER A 621 -22.95 -6.85 -21.57
C SER A 621 -23.70 -7.85 -22.47
N ASP A 622 -24.79 -8.48 -22.00
CA ASP A 622 -25.61 -9.39 -22.80
C ASP A 622 -26.64 -8.65 -23.68
N THR A 623 -27.10 -7.47 -23.24
CA THR A 623 -28.06 -6.62 -23.99
C THR A 623 -27.38 -5.45 -24.71
N GLY A 624 -26.19 -5.06 -24.28
CA GLY A 624 -25.43 -3.91 -24.77
C GLY A 624 -25.93 -2.56 -24.28
N GLN A 625 -26.79 -2.53 -23.26
CA GLN A 625 -27.53 -1.33 -22.82
C GLN A 625 -27.27 -0.98 -21.35
N LEU A 626 -27.65 0.24 -20.95
CA LEU A 626 -27.68 0.66 -19.55
C LEU A 626 -29.02 0.29 -18.92
N GLU A 627 -28.98 -0.50 -17.85
CA GLU A 627 -30.15 -1.00 -17.13
C GLU A 627 -30.08 -0.56 -15.65
N GLN A 628 -31.22 -0.25 -15.06
CA GLN A 628 -31.29 0.02 -13.62
C GLN A 628 -31.25 -1.31 -12.86
N CYS A 629 -30.22 -1.49 -12.03
CA CYS A 629 -29.98 -2.73 -11.29
C CYS A 629 -29.87 -2.44 -9.80
N LEU A 630 -30.40 -3.34 -8.96
CA LEU A 630 -30.29 -3.23 -7.50
C LEU A 630 -28.87 -3.60 -7.02
N VAL A 631 -28.09 -2.58 -6.65
CA VAL A 631 -26.71 -2.68 -6.16
C VAL A 631 -26.68 -2.53 -4.64
N HIS A 632 -25.98 -3.45 -3.97
CA HIS A 632 -25.67 -3.35 -2.54
C HIS A 632 -24.17 -3.08 -2.38
N ALA A 633 -23.78 -2.18 -1.48
CA ALA A 633 -22.36 -1.97 -1.18
C ALA A 633 -22.10 -1.66 0.29
N ASN A 634 -21.10 -2.33 0.87
CA ASN A 634 -20.69 -2.15 2.28
C ASN A 634 -19.29 -1.53 2.39
N LEU A 635 -19.07 -0.70 3.42
CA LEU A 635 -17.71 -0.33 3.85
C LEU A 635 -17.03 -1.51 4.57
N SER A 636 -16.55 -2.46 3.79
CA SER A 636 -15.87 -3.69 4.26
C SER A 636 -14.56 -3.42 5.02
N VAL A 637 -13.85 -2.33 4.67
CA VAL A 637 -12.49 -2.06 5.17
C VAL A 637 -12.10 -0.57 5.14
N LEU A 638 -11.43 -0.12 6.19
CA LEU A 638 -10.78 1.20 6.28
C LEU A 638 -9.26 1.04 6.09
N ILE A 639 -8.73 1.55 4.98
CA ILE A 639 -7.35 1.35 4.50
C ILE A 639 -6.58 2.66 4.63
N VAL A 640 -6.00 2.92 5.80
CA VAL A 640 -5.37 4.22 6.13
C VAL A 640 -4.07 4.05 6.93
N ASP A 641 -3.28 5.12 7.00
CA ASP A 641 -2.09 5.24 7.85
C ASP A 641 -2.44 5.03 9.35
N TRP A 642 -1.42 4.81 10.18
CA TRP A 642 -1.64 4.53 11.61
C TRP A 642 -2.38 5.66 12.36
N ILE A 643 -2.13 6.92 12.03
CA ILE A 643 -2.68 8.08 12.74
C ILE A 643 -4.10 8.41 12.26
N ALA A 644 -4.29 8.44 10.94
CA ALA A 644 -5.59 8.56 10.29
C ALA A 644 -6.53 7.42 10.73
N ARG A 645 -6.01 6.20 10.96
CA ARG A 645 -6.80 5.08 11.51
C ARG A 645 -7.41 5.45 12.84
N LEU A 646 -6.60 5.80 13.84
CA LEU A 646 -7.07 6.13 15.20
C LEU A 646 -8.07 7.29 15.21
N LYS A 647 -7.90 8.27 14.32
CA LYS A 647 -8.86 9.35 14.09
C LYS A 647 -10.20 8.82 13.55
N CYS A 648 -10.18 8.06 12.46
CA CYS A 648 -11.38 7.54 11.80
C CYS A 648 -12.14 6.51 12.66
N ILE A 649 -11.43 5.65 13.40
CA ILE A 649 -12.06 4.64 14.28
C ILE A 649 -12.45 5.20 15.65
N GLY A 650 -12.20 6.48 15.93
CA GLY A 650 -12.51 7.12 17.21
C GLY A 650 -11.84 6.43 18.41
N HIS A 651 -10.52 6.22 18.34
CA HIS A 651 -9.75 5.59 19.41
C HIS A 651 -8.59 6.50 19.86
N VAL A 652 -8.21 6.43 21.14
CA VAL A 652 -7.15 7.29 21.69
C VAL A 652 -5.77 6.97 21.11
N GLY A 653 -4.87 7.96 21.13
CA GLY A 653 -3.51 7.82 20.59
C GLY A 653 -2.67 6.79 21.35
N VAL A 654 -1.69 6.19 20.67
CA VAL A 654 -0.75 5.15 21.16
C VAL A 654 0.16 5.55 22.35
N VAL A 655 -0.14 6.69 22.98
CA VAL A 655 0.53 7.26 24.16
C VAL A 655 -0.36 7.24 25.42
N ALA A 656 -1.61 6.77 25.31
CA ALA A 656 -2.48 6.52 26.46
C ALA A 656 -2.05 5.22 27.17
N GLU A 657 -1.94 5.20 28.50
CA GLU A 657 -1.48 4.01 29.23
C GLU A 657 -2.46 2.83 29.09
N GLU A 658 -3.71 3.01 29.51
CA GLU A 658 -4.71 1.92 29.58
C GLU A 658 -5.24 1.49 28.21
N ASN A 659 -5.14 2.35 27.19
CA ASN A 659 -5.85 2.19 25.91
C ASN A 659 -4.98 2.54 24.69
N HIS A 660 -3.70 2.11 24.66
CA HIS A 660 -2.83 2.41 23.51
C HIS A 660 -3.09 1.56 22.26
N CYS A 661 -3.72 0.39 22.44
CA CYS A 661 -3.97 -0.58 21.38
C CYS A 661 -5.48 -0.68 21.09
N PRO A 662 -5.91 -0.51 19.82
CA PRO A 662 -7.32 -0.58 19.47
C PRO A 662 -7.85 -2.02 19.32
N TYR A 663 -6.99 -3.04 19.34
CA TYR A 663 -7.39 -4.45 19.14
C TYR A 663 -7.51 -5.23 20.46
N CYS A 664 -6.66 -4.94 21.44
CA CYS A 664 -6.67 -5.58 22.77
C CYS A 664 -6.49 -4.56 23.91
N LYS A 665 -6.78 -4.98 25.15
CA LYS A 665 -6.84 -4.13 26.35
C LYS A 665 -5.51 -4.02 27.11
N ILE A 666 -4.39 -4.33 26.45
CA ILE A 666 -3.04 -4.36 27.06
C ILE A 666 -2.47 -2.93 27.26
N GLN A 667 -1.83 -2.71 28.42
CA GLN A 667 -1.33 -1.39 28.80
C GLN A 667 0.00 -1.03 28.13
N GLN A 668 0.26 0.26 27.88
CA GLN A 668 1.41 0.75 27.13
C GLN A 668 2.77 0.43 27.81
N CYS A 669 2.79 0.30 29.13
CA CYS A 669 3.98 -0.08 29.89
C CYS A 669 4.33 -1.57 29.79
N MET A 670 3.37 -2.44 29.42
CA MET A 670 3.66 -3.86 29.12
C MET A 670 4.62 -4.00 27.94
N LEU A 671 4.70 -3.00 27.06
CA LEU A 671 5.72 -2.88 26.01
C LEU A 671 7.16 -2.76 26.52
N GLY A 672 7.40 -2.80 27.83
CA GLY A 672 8.71 -2.87 28.49
C GLY A 672 9.09 -4.26 29.02
N VAL A 673 8.24 -5.28 28.84
CA VAL A 673 8.42 -6.67 29.28
C VAL A 673 7.92 -7.65 28.20
N ALA A 674 8.26 -8.94 28.31
CA ALA A 674 8.00 -9.93 27.25
C ALA A 674 6.49 -10.21 27.07
N GLU A 675 5.73 -10.16 28.15
CA GLU A 675 4.27 -10.33 28.19
C GLU A 675 3.53 -9.26 27.36
N GLY A 676 4.20 -8.18 26.94
CA GLY A 676 3.70 -7.20 25.97
C GLY A 676 3.55 -7.73 24.53
N TYR A 677 4.06 -8.93 24.23
CA TYR A 677 4.22 -9.46 22.87
C TYR A 677 3.70 -10.90 22.70
N GLN A 678 3.07 -11.47 23.74
CA GLN A 678 2.54 -12.85 23.80
C GLN A 678 1.05 -12.88 23.46
N PRO A 679 0.65 -13.24 22.21
CA PRO A 679 -0.73 -13.08 21.77
C PRO A 679 -1.74 -13.93 22.54
N GLU A 680 -1.31 -15.10 23.03
CA GLU A 680 -2.11 -16.03 23.83
C GLU A 680 -2.55 -15.43 25.18
N GLY A 681 -1.89 -14.37 25.65
CA GLY A 681 -2.22 -13.65 26.88
C GLY A 681 -3.08 -12.40 26.67
N TYR A 682 -3.49 -12.07 25.45
CA TYR A 682 -4.21 -10.82 25.17
C TYR A 682 -5.71 -10.92 25.49
N ASP A 683 -6.19 -10.01 26.34
CA ASP A 683 -7.62 -9.70 26.42
C ASP A 683 -8.04 -8.83 25.22
N SER A 684 -8.64 -9.46 24.21
CA SER A 684 -9.15 -8.78 23.01
C SER A 684 -10.32 -7.86 23.33
N ARG A 685 -10.51 -6.82 22.50
CA ARG A 685 -11.70 -5.96 22.58
C ARG A 685 -12.86 -6.61 21.83
N ASP A 686 -14.04 -6.65 22.44
CA ASP A 686 -15.25 -7.01 21.73
C ASP A 686 -15.73 -5.81 20.87
N PRO A 687 -16.09 -6.02 19.58
CA PRO A 687 -16.52 -4.93 18.70
C PRO A 687 -17.85 -4.29 19.10
N HIS A 688 -18.76 -5.03 19.75
CA HIS A 688 -20.07 -4.54 20.19
C HIS A 688 -19.96 -3.77 21.52
N GLU A 689 -19.17 -4.24 22.49
CA GLU A 689 -18.83 -3.48 23.71
C GLU A 689 -18.21 -2.11 23.33
N HIS A 690 -17.28 -2.12 22.38
CA HIS A 690 -16.62 -0.90 21.89
C HIS A 690 -17.63 0.06 21.21
N LEU A 691 -18.63 -0.47 20.49
CA LEU A 691 -19.74 0.31 19.95
C LEU A 691 -20.62 0.90 21.06
N GLN A 692 -20.93 0.14 22.13
CA GLN A 692 -21.69 0.66 23.27
C GLN A 692 -20.98 1.81 23.96
N ASP A 693 -19.68 1.70 24.21
CA ASP A 693 -18.90 2.77 24.86
C ASP A 693 -18.80 4.03 23.97
N LYS A 694 -18.72 3.88 22.64
CA LYS A 694 -18.79 5.00 21.70
C LYS A 694 -20.14 5.73 21.75
N HIS A 695 -21.25 4.99 21.74
CA HIS A 695 -22.58 5.60 21.87
C HIS A 695 -22.90 6.09 23.30
N ARG A 696 -22.24 5.54 24.34
CA ARG A 696 -22.24 6.08 25.70
C ARG A 696 -21.52 7.44 25.72
N TRP A 697 -20.36 7.55 25.09
CA TRP A 697 -19.66 8.83 24.91
C TRP A 697 -20.51 9.85 24.14
N LEU A 698 -21.17 9.44 23.05
CA LEU A 698 -22.04 10.34 22.27
C LEU A 698 -23.22 10.90 23.11
N ARG A 699 -23.89 10.04 23.87
CA ARG A 699 -25.04 10.42 24.70
C ARG A 699 -24.64 11.19 25.97
N ALA A 700 -23.39 11.11 26.41
CA ALA A 700 -22.93 11.75 27.63
C ALA A 700 -22.87 13.29 27.50
N PRO A 701 -23.17 14.04 28.59
CA PRO A 701 -22.90 15.46 28.69
C PRO A 701 -21.44 15.79 28.37
N GLU A 702 -21.20 16.95 27.74
CA GLU A 702 -19.87 17.37 27.26
C GLU A 702 -18.77 17.31 28.34
N HIS A 703 -19.12 17.57 29.61
CA HIS A 703 -18.18 17.51 30.73
C HIS A 703 -17.86 16.10 31.24
N GLU A 704 -18.69 15.09 30.93
CA GLU A 704 -18.45 13.67 31.27
C GLU A 704 -17.74 12.92 30.13
N ARG A 705 -17.81 13.44 28.89
CA ARG A 705 -17.20 12.83 27.68
C ARG A 705 -15.69 12.61 27.80
N GLU A 706 -14.97 13.50 28.47
CA GLU A 706 -13.52 13.35 28.66
C GLU A 706 -13.18 12.23 29.65
N ASP A 707 -13.95 12.07 30.73
CA ASP A 707 -13.77 10.97 31.69
C ASP A 707 -14.08 9.61 31.03
N ILE A 708 -15.14 9.53 30.21
CA ILE A 708 -15.46 8.33 29.42
C ILE A 708 -14.34 8.03 28.42
N ARG A 709 -13.84 9.04 27.69
CA ARG A 709 -12.72 8.87 26.74
C ARG A 709 -11.44 8.37 27.42
N GLN A 710 -11.19 8.74 28.67
CA GLN A 710 -10.07 8.21 29.46
C GLN A 710 -10.31 6.77 29.91
N GLU A 711 -11.52 6.45 30.40
CA GLU A 711 -11.89 5.09 30.88
C GLU A 711 -11.90 4.06 29.74
N THR A 712 -12.55 4.36 28.62
CA THR A 712 -12.84 3.40 27.53
C THR A 712 -11.78 3.41 26.43
N GLY A 713 -11.06 4.53 26.28
CA GLY A 713 -10.20 4.79 25.13
C GLY A 713 -10.93 5.13 23.83
N THR A 714 -12.26 5.35 23.89
CA THR A 714 -13.11 5.55 22.71
C THR A 714 -13.68 6.97 22.62
N LEU A 715 -14.05 7.36 21.40
CA LEU A 715 -14.92 8.49 21.09
C LEU A 715 -15.78 8.14 19.87
N PHE A 716 -16.96 8.75 19.77
CA PHE A 716 -17.85 8.52 18.64
C PHE A 716 -17.33 9.19 17.36
N THR A 717 -17.64 8.58 16.23
CA THR A 717 -17.34 9.04 14.87
C THR A 717 -18.52 8.69 13.97
N GLU A 718 -18.76 9.45 12.90
CA GLU A 718 -19.88 9.15 11.99
C GLU A 718 -19.81 7.73 11.37
N PHE A 719 -18.60 7.16 11.22
CA PHE A 719 -18.42 5.75 10.84
C PHE A 719 -19.17 4.75 11.74
N ASP A 720 -19.38 5.08 13.02
CA ASP A 720 -20.11 4.24 13.96
C ASP A 720 -21.64 4.20 13.68
N ARG A 721 -22.13 4.97 12.70
CA ARG A 721 -23.50 4.87 12.17
C ARG A 721 -23.66 3.76 11.14
N ILE A 722 -22.58 3.29 10.53
CA ILE A 722 -22.62 2.32 9.41
C ILE A 722 -22.86 0.90 9.94
N PRO A 723 -23.92 0.20 9.52
CA PRO A 723 -24.16 -1.20 9.85
C PRO A 723 -23.05 -2.11 9.31
N GLY A 724 -22.64 -3.12 10.07
CA GLY A 724 -21.51 -3.99 9.73
C GLY A 724 -20.12 -3.35 9.91
N PHE A 725 -20.06 -2.07 10.33
CA PHE A 725 -18.81 -1.39 10.66
C PHE A 725 -18.65 -1.25 12.19
N PHE A 726 -17.56 -1.81 12.72
CA PHE A 726 -17.22 -1.85 14.15
C PHE A 726 -15.79 -1.35 14.41
N ALA A 727 -15.49 -0.16 13.87
CA ALA A 727 -14.29 0.63 14.20
C ALA A 727 -12.96 -0.11 13.96
N PHE A 728 -12.35 -0.71 14.98
CA PHE A 728 -11.05 -1.39 14.83
C PHE A 728 -11.15 -2.68 14.01
N ASP A 729 -12.27 -3.39 14.08
CA ASP A 729 -12.46 -4.68 13.42
C ASP A 729 -12.44 -4.53 11.88
N ASN A 730 -12.99 -3.43 11.36
CA ASN A 730 -12.95 -3.09 9.93
C ASN A 730 -11.71 -2.28 9.53
N ALA A 731 -10.77 -2.02 10.45
CA ALA A 731 -9.62 -1.13 10.24
C ALA A 731 -8.30 -1.88 10.45
N PRO A 732 -7.84 -2.65 9.45
CA PRO A 732 -6.56 -3.34 9.50
C PRO A 732 -5.39 -2.36 9.50
N ILE A 733 -4.25 -2.80 10.04
CA ILE A 733 -3.01 -2.06 10.00
C ILE A 733 -2.36 -2.18 8.60
N ASP A 734 -2.10 -1.05 7.95
CA ASP A 734 -1.29 -0.99 6.74
C ASP A 734 0.15 -1.48 7.00
N ALA A 735 0.58 -2.48 6.22
CA ALA A 735 1.88 -3.12 6.38
C ALA A 735 3.08 -2.21 6.04
N MET A 736 2.89 -1.16 5.25
CA MET A 736 3.96 -0.22 4.88
C MET A 736 4.33 0.72 6.04
N HIS A 737 3.32 1.28 6.72
CA HIS A 737 3.49 2.10 7.92
C HIS A 737 3.91 1.25 9.13
N LEU A 738 3.44 0.01 9.21
CA LEU A 738 3.79 -0.93 10.28
C LEU A 738 5.20 -1.51 10.13
N LEU A 739 5.48 -2.23 9.04
CA LEU A 739 6.71 -3.01 8.89
C LEU A 739 7.84 -2.19 8.28
N ASP A 740 7.59 -1.40 7.23
CA ASP A 740 8.67 -0.70 6.52
C ASP A 740 9.06 0.60 7.27
N LEU A 741 8.12 1.53 7.45
CA LEU A 741 8.33 2.82 8.12
C LEU A 741 8.34 2.73 9.66
N GLY A 742 7.69 1.70 10.23
CA GLY A 742 7.60 1.47 11.66
C GLY A 742 8.76 0.60 12.17
N VAL A 743 8.65 -0.71 12.01
CA VAL A 743 9.54 -1.69 12.64
C VAL A 743 10.93 -1.73 11.97
N THR A 744 11.03 -1.91 10.65
CA THR A 744 12.31 -1.96 9.91
C THR A 744 13.12 -0.68 10.12
N ALA A 745 12.49 0.48 9.96
CA ALA A 745 13.12 1.77 10.22
C ALA A 745 13.55 1.93 11.69
N THR A 746 12.79 1.41 12.66
CA THR A 746 13.16 1.45 14.09
C THR A 746 14.33 0.52 14.40
N ILE A 747 14.36 -0.70 13.83
CA ILE A 747 15.49 -1.64 13.94
C ILE A 747 16.77 -0.98 13.43
N ALA A 748 16.78 -0.53 12.17
CA ALA A 748 17.99 0.00 11.53
C ALA A 748 18.45 1.33 12.16
N ARG A 749 17.57 2.35 12.19
CA ARG A 749 17.93 3.72 12.59
C ARG A 749 18.04 3.89 14.10
N SER A 750 17.13 3.31 14.88
CA SER A 750 17.03 3.57 16.32
C SER A 750 17.78 2.52 17.15
N ILE A 751 17.52 1.24 16.90
CA ILE A 751 18.02 0.13 17.71
C ILE A 751 19.48 -0.20 17.36
N VAL A 752 19.81 -0.33 16.07
CA VAL A 752 21.16 -0.65 15.60
C VAL A 752 22.04 0.61 15.56
N PHE A 753 21.75 1.57 14.67
CA PHE A 753 22.57 2.78 14.52
C PHE A 753 22.46 3.72 15.73
N GLY A 754 21.24 4.02 16.18
CA GLY A 754 20.97 4.97 17.27
C GLY A 754 21.59 4.59 18.62
N HIS A 755 21.55 3.30 19.02
CA HIS A 755 22.28 2.79 20.19
C HIS A 755 23.77 2.52 19.92
N GLY A 756 24.20 2.58 18.66
CA GLY A 756 25.60 2.44 18.27
C GLY A 756 26.09 1.00 18.33
N MET A 757 25.36 0.08 17.69
CA MET A 757 25.81 -1.30 17.43
C MET A 757 26.74 -1.40 16.21
N LEU A 758 26.83 -0.36 15.37
CA LEU A 758 27.79 -0.30 14.24
C LEU A 758 29.13 0.37 14.62
N ARG A 759 29.35 0.70 15.89
CA ARG A 759 30.55 1.42 16.32
C ARG A 759 31.81 0.56 16.23
N LYS A 760 32.95 1.22 15.97
CA LYS A 760 34.30 0.67 16.15
C LYS A 760 34.41 -0.12 17.46
N GLN A 761 34.90 -1.35 17.36
CA GLN A 761 35.04 -2.32 18.44
C GLN A 761 36.32 -2.05 19.26
N PHE A 762 37.38 -1.59 18.61
CA PHE A 762 38.67 -1.27 19.25
C PHE A 762 39.11 0.17 18.97
N ASN A 763 39.91 0.72 19.89
CA ASN A 763 40.55 2.01 19.68
C ASN A 763 41.59 1.85 18.55
N GLN A 764 41.63 2.79 17.60
CA GLN A 764 42.46 2.75 16.39
C GLN A 764 42.02 1.73 15.30
N GLN A 765 40.83 1.11 15.40
CA GLN A 765 40.22 0.46 14.22
C GLN A 765 40.09 1.46 13.07
N ASP A 766 40.29 1.03 11.82
CA ASP A 766 40.05 1.87 10.65
C ASP A 766 38.58 2.32 10.56
N VAL A 767 38.28 3.37 9.79
CA VAL A 767 36.91 3.75 9.45
C VAL A 767 36.30 2.67 8.55
N ASP A 768 37.03 2.22 7.56
CA ASP A 768 36.50 1.33 6.52
C ASP A 768 36.31 -0.11 7.06
N ASP A 769 37.24 -0.60 7.87
CA ASP A 769 37.13 -1.88 8.61
C ASP A 769 36.15 -1.83 9.79
N SER A 770 35.57 -0.67 10.12
CA SER A 770 34.58 -0.58 11.20
C SER A 770 33.25 -1.24 10.82
N PRO A 771 32.42 -1.69 11.77
CA PRO A 771 31.11 -2.25 11.44
C PRO A 771 30.20 -1.30 10.66
N GLU A 772 30.38 0.03 10.81
CA GLU A 772 29.68 1.06 10.04
C GLU A 772 30.24 1.15 8.61
N GLY A 773 31.58 1.23 8.46
CA GLY A 773 32.26 1.25 7.15
C GLY A 773 31.99 0.00 6.33
N ARG A 774 32.05 -1.20 6.94
CA ARG A 774 31.74 -2.48 6.28
C ARG A 774 30.27 -2.62 5.90
N PHE A 775 29.35 -2.08 6.71
CA PHE A 775 27.93 -2.01 6.38
C PHE A 775 27.68 -1.08 5.18
N ASP A 776 28.30 0.11 5.17
CA ASP A 776 28.15 1.08 4.09
C ASP A 776 28.82 0.62 2.79
N ALA A 777 30.00 0.00 2.86
CA ALA A 777 30.66 -0.65 1.73
C ALA A 777 29.85 -1.83 1.19
N PHE A 778 29.16 -2.59 2.06
CA PHE A 778 28.21 -3.61 1.65
C PHE A 778 27.02 -3.02 0.88
N LEU A 779 26.43 -1.92 1.36
CA LEU A 779 25.33 -1.24 0.67
C LEU A 779 25.80 -0.64 -0.67
N ALA A 780 26.97 -0.01 -0.72
CA ALA A 780 27.54 0.57 -1.94
C ALA A 780 27.84 -0.47 -3.03
N ARG A 781 28.29 -1.68 -2.65
CA ARG A 781 28.51 -2.80 -3.60
C ARG A 781 27.23 -3.59 -3.94
N THR A 782 26.10 -3.31 -3.27
CA THR A 782 24.84 -4.05 -3.47
C THR A 782 24.02 -3.45 -4.61
N ILE A 783 23.73 -4.28 -5.63
CA ILE A 783 23.07 -3.85 -6.86
C ILE A 783 21.69 -4.48 -6.95
N PHE A 784 20.66 -3.64 -7.06
CA PHE A 784 19.29 -4.05 -7.35
C PHE A 784 18.97 -3.85 -8.85
N PRO A 785 18.01 -4.62 -9.41
CA PRO A 785 17.51 -4.37 -10.77
C PRO A 785 16.95 -2.95 -10.92
N TYR A 786 17.13 -2.33 -12.08
CA TYR A 786 16.80 -0.91 -12.31
C TYR A 786 15.33 -0.50 -12.04
N HIS A 787 14.40 -1.46 -12.13
CA HIS A 787 12.97 -1.27 -11.88
C HIS A 787 12.60 -1.37 -10.40
N CYS A 788 13.53 -1.80 -9.54
CA CYS A 788 13.40 -1.70 -8.10
C CYS A 788 13.87 -0.32 -7.62
N SER A 789 13.36 0.12 -6.46
CA SER A 789 13.88 1.31 -5.78
C SER A 789 15.36 1.18 -5.40
N ARG A 790 16.01 2.31 -5.12
CA ARG A 790 17.33 2.33 -4.48
C ARG A 790 17.21 1.96 -2.99
N ILE A 791 18.11 1.12 -2.48
CA ILE A 791 18.35 0.97 -1.04
C ILE A 791 18.88 2.29 -0.42
N PRO A 792 18.88 2.46 0.92
CA PRO A 792 19.64 3.53 1.57
C PRO A 792 21.13 3.42 1.23
N THR A 793 21.81 4.55 1.07
CA THR A 793 23.22 4.59 0.61
C THR A 793 24.26 4.53 1.72
N SER A 794 23.90 4.90 2.95
CA SER A 794 24.75 4.76 4.13
C SER A 794 23.94 4.79 5.43
N ALA A 795 24.55 4.33 6.54
CA ALA A 795 23.93 4.24 7.85
C ALA A 795 23.50 5.61 8.40
N GLU A 796 24.31 6.66 8.23
CA GLU A 796 23.91 8.02 8.62
C GLU A 796 22.79 8.58 7.71
N ARG A 797 22.79 8.23 6.42
CA ARG A 797 21.74 8.66 5.47
C ARG A 797 20.38 7.96 5.71
N MET A 798 20.29 6.96 6.60
CA MET A 798 19.05 6.31 7.06
C MET A 798 18.15 7.20 7.96
N ASN A 799 17.83 8.41 7.51
CA ASN A 799 17.05 9.41 8.25
C ASN A 799 15.52 9.36 7.94
N THR A 800 14.75 10.32 8.44
CA THR A 800 13.29 10.40 8.26
C THR A 800 12.79 10.63 6.83
N ARG A 801 13.67 11.05 5.90
CA ARG A 801 13.34 11.18 4.46
C ARG A 801 13.44 9.85 3.69
N THR A 802 13.84 8.77 4.36
CA THR A 802 13.97 7.44 3.75
C THR A 802 12.58 6.86 3.45
N LYS A 803 12.21 6.79 2.16
CA LYS A 803 10.92 6.28 1.68
C LYS A 803 10.70 4.81 2.08
N ALA A 804 9.44 4.41 2.27
CA ALA A 804 9.06 3.06 2.70
C ALA A 804 9.68 1.94 1.85
N GLU A 805 9.65 2.09 0.52
CA GLU A 805 10.21 1.13 -0.43
C GLU A 805 11.72 0.90 -0.21
N ARG A 806 12.48 1.91 0.24
CA ARG A 806 13.91 1.76 0.58
C ARG A 806 14.11 0.90 1.83
N TRP A 807 13.25 1.03 2.84
CA TRP A 807 13.27 0.18 4.03
C TRP A 807 12.90 -1.27 3.69
N ARG A 808 11.87 -1.47 2.85
CA ARG A 808 11.46 -2.80 2.38
C ARG A 808 12.60 -3.54 1.67
N LEU A 809 13.34 -2.85 0.81
CA LEU A 809 14.50 -3.42 0.12
C LEU A 809 15.71 -3.62 1.06
N LEU A 810 15.95 -2.70 2.00
CA LEU A 810 16.95 -2.90 3.05
C LEU A 810 16.69 -4.20 3.84
N ARG A 811 15.42 -4.47 4.20
CA ARG A 811 14.99 -5.68 4.93
C ARG A 811 15.39 -6.99 4.24
N LEU A 812 15.47 -7.01 2.90
CA LEU A 812 15.91 -8.18 2.13
C LEU A 812 17.41 -8.44 2.28
N VAL A 813 18.22 -7.40 2.52
CA VAL A 813 19.69 -7.49 2.60
C VAL A 813 20.24 -7.36 4.03
N MET A 814 19.42 -6.97 5.01
CA MET A 814 19.77 -6.94 6.44
C MET A 814 20.50 -8.20 6.94
N PRO A 815 20.09 -9.44 6.56
CA PRO A 815 20.84 -10.65 6.90
C PRO A 815 22.32 -10.61 6.51
N VAL A 816 22.63 -10.19 5.28
CA VAL A 816 24.03 -10.18 4.81
C VAL A 816 24.75 -8.92 5.25
N ALA A 817 24.08 -7.76 5.23
CA ALA A 817 24.65 -6.47 5.60
C ALA A 817 25.09 -6.42 7.08
N TYR A 818 24.29 -6.98 8.01
CA TYR A 818 24.67 -7.02 9.42
C TYR A 818 25.62 -8.17 9.77
N PHE A 819 25.63 -9.26 9.00
CA PHE A 819 26.69 -10.27 9.10
C PHE A 819 28.04 -9.66 8.70
N GLU A 820 28.12 -9.00 7.55
CA GLU A 820 29.34 -8.30 7.11
C GLU A 820 29.75 -7.13 8.01
N ALA A 821 28.79 -6.46 8.66
CA ALA A 821 29.11 -5.44 9.67
C ALA A 821 29.80 -6.05 10.92
N TRP A 822 29.30 -7.18 11.42
CA TRP A 822 29.70 -7.69 12.74
C TRP A 822 30.71 -8.85 12.71
N ARG A 823 30.89 -9.57 11.59
CA ARG A 823 31.75 -10.76 11.54
C ARG A 823 33.24 -10.45 11.71
N VAL A 824 33.94 -11.34 12.41
CA VAL A 824 35.40 -11.43 12.47
C VAL A 824 35.75 -12.80 11.90
N GLY A 825 36.49 -12.84 10.79
CA GLY A 825 36.49 -14.02 9.93
C GLY A 825 35.06 -14.40 9.51
N ASP A 826 34.74 -15.68 9.51
CA ASP A 826 33.44 -16.22 9.06
C ASP A 826 32.39 -16.38 10.19
N ALA A 827 32.60 -15.79 11.37
CA ALA A 827 31.68 -15.84 12.50
C ALA A 827 31.42 -14.47 13.15
N ILE A 828 30.30 -14.31 13.86
CA ILE A 828 30.04 -13.10 14.66
C ILE A 828 30.63 -13.30 16.07
N PRO A 829 31.55 -12.44 16.56
CA PRO A 829 32.21 -12.64 17.85
C PRO A 829 31.22 -12.55 19.01
N VAL A 830 31.53 -13.24 20.11
CA VAL A 830 30.74 -13.22 21.37
C VAL A 830 30.98 -11.93 22.18
N ALA A 831 31.89 -11.06 21.73
CA ALA A 831 32.33 -9.87 22.44
C ALA A 831 31.33 -8.68 22.39
N ASP A 832 31.25 -7.96 23.50
CA ASP A 832 30.23 -6.95 23.79
C ASP A 832 30.58 -5.55 23.21
N ILE A 833 30.06 -5.20 22.03
CA ILE A 833 29.51 -3.85 21.71
C ILE A 833 29.94 -2.65 22.58
N PRO A 834 31.17 -2.08 22.55
CA PRO A 834 31.54 -1.03 23.50
C PRO A 834 30.55 0.14 23.58
N ARG A 835 30.05 0.43 24.79
CA ARG A 835 28.98 1.44 25.01
C ARG A 835 29.44 2.87 24.67
N GLY A 836 30.76 3.11 24.71
CA GLY A 836 31.40 4.38 24.35
C GLY A 836 31.32 5.48 25.42
N GLY A 837 32.14 6.52 25.24
CA GLY A 837 32.29 7.61 26.22
C GLY A 837 30.98 8.37 26.53
N ARG A 838 30.86 8.82 27.79
CA ARG A 838 29.64 9.44 28.38
C ARG A 838 29.02 10.58 27.57
N HIS A 839 29.84 11.34 26.82
CA HIS A 839 29.37 12.49 26.04
C HIS A 839 28.95 12.16 24.60
N THR A 840 29.19 10.94 24.12
CA THR A 840 28.92 10.54 22.72
C THR A 840 27.42 10.42 22.41
N LYS A 841 27.03 10.66 21.15
CA LYS A 841 25.64 10.63 20.64
C LYS A 841 24.93 9.33 21.04
N HIS A 842 25.48 8.17 20.66
CA HIS A 842 24.90 6.86 20.99
C HIS A 842 24.78 6.60 22.49
N ARG A 843 25.76 7.02 23.32
CA ARG A 843 25.69 6.80 24.78
C ARG A 843 24.57 7.62 25.43
N LYS A 844 24.29 8.82 24.92
CA LYS A 844 23.11 9.62 25.30
C LYS A 844 21.81 8.93 24.85
N THR A 845 21.77 8.37 23.63
CA THR A 845 20.61 7.61 23.14
C THR A 845 20.32 6.38 24.01
N GLN A 846 21.35 5.57 24.33
CA GLN A 846 21.22 4.39 25.20
C GLN A 846 20.62 4.75 26.57
N VAL A 847 21.12 5.82 27.22
CA VAL A 847 20.62 6.28 28.52
C VAL A 847 19.19 6.82 28.42
N LYS A 848 18.82 7.51 27.33
CA LYS A 848 17.44 7.93 27.07
C LYS A 848 16.50 6.73 26.87
N SER A 849 16.93 5.70 26.13
CA SER A 849 16.17 4.46 25.94
C SER A 849 15.96 3.72 27.27
N ALA A 850 17.03 3.57 28.06
CA ALA A 850 16.96 2.94 29.37
C ALA A 850 16.03 3.68 30.34
N GLY A 851 16.04 5.03 30.32
CA GLY A 851 15.12 5.84 31.12
C GLY A 851 13.64 5.66 30.73
N ALA A 852 13.34 5.51 29.43
CA ALA A 852 11.99 5.22 28.96
C ALA A 852 11.53 3.80 29.31
N LEU A 853 12.43 2.81 29.19
CA LEU A 853 12.18 1.44 29.61
C LEU A 853 11.96 1.33 31.12
N LEU A 854 12.74 2.08 31.91
CA LEU A 854 12.60 2.19 33.36
C LEU A 854 11.24 2.78 33.75
N GLU A 855 10.76 3.83 33.08
CA GLU A 855 9.42 4.39 33.34
C GLU A 855 8.33 3.33 33.12
N ARG A 856 8.43 2.54 32.04
CA ARG A 856 7.51 1.41 31.79
C ARG A 856 7.60 0.32 32.86
N ARG A 857 8.81 -0.21 33.11
CA ARG A 857 9.01 -1.29 34.08
C ARG A 857 8.65 -0.89 35.51
N PHE A 858 8.82 0.38 35.88
CA PHE A 858 8.36 0.89 37.17
C PHE A 858 6.82 0.89 37.29
N ARG A 859 6.08 1.17 36.20
CA ARG A 859 4.61 1.04 36.17
C ARG A 859 4.17 -0.42 36.25
N VAL A 860 4.84 -1.33 35.54
CA VAL A 860 4.59 -2.79 35.61
C VAL A 860 4.87 -3.34 37.01
N HIS A 861 5.97 -2.90 37.65
CA HIS A 861 6.30 -3.21 39.04
C HIS A 861 5.20 -2.71 40.00
N ALA A 862 4.82 -1.43 39.90
CA ALA A 862 3.77 -0.82 40.72
C ALA A 862 2.37 -1.43 40.52
N MET A 863 2.09 -2.04 39.36
CA MET A 863 0.86 -2.82 39.14
C MET A 863 0.89 -4.15 39.88
N ARG A 864 1.93 -4.97 39.64
CA ARG A 864 2.08 -6.29 40.25
C ARG A 864 2.19 -6.22 41.79
N ALA A 865 2.79 -5.15 42.32
CA ALA A 865 2.81 -4.83 43.75
C ALA A 865 1.42 -4.51 44.34
N GLY A 866 0.39 -4.28 43.51
CA GLY A 866 -0.99 -4.11 43.95
C GLY A 866 -1.75 -5.43 44.17
N ASP A 867 -1.19 -6.54 43.70
CA ASP A 867 -1.82 -7.88 43.68
C ASP A 867 -1.13 -8.89 44.63
N LEU A 868 -0.07 -8.49 45.34
CA LEU A 868 0.77 -9.32 46.21
C LEU A 868 1.13 -8.58 47.52
N ASP A 869 1.51 -9.32 48.56
CA ASP A 869 1.97 -8.75 49.84
C ASP A 869 3.39 -8.13 49.72
N ASP A 870 3.63 -7.02 50.43
CA ASP A 870 4.86 -6.19 50.34
C ASP A 870 6.18 -6.96 50.53
N ASP A 871 6.19 -8.07 51.28
CA ASP A 871 7.41 -8.82 51.63
C ASP A 871 7.89 -9.79 50.51
N ASP A 872 7.02 -10.20 49.59
CA ASP A 872 7.34 -11.16 48.50
C ASP A 872 7.73 -10.43 47.20
N PHE A 873 7.47 -9.12 47.11
CA PHE A 873 7.64 -8.34 45.89
C PHE A 873 8.98 -7.57 45.85
N GLY A 874 9.92 -8.11 45.08
CA GLY A 874 11.33 -7.67 45.03
C GLY A 874 11.57 -6.19 44.66
N PRO A 875 12.81 -5.70 44.83
CA PRO A 875 13.13 -4.27 44.74
C PRO A 875 12.76 -3.65 43.38
N PRO A 876 12.34 -2.38 43.35
CA PRO A 876 11.96 -1.71 42.11
C PRO A 876 13.14 -1.61 41.13
N PRO A 877 12.88 -1.69 39.81
CA PRO A 877 13.92 -1.69 38.80
C PRO A 877 14.73 -0.37 38.82
N GLN A 878 16.00 -0.47 38.44
CA GLN A 878 16.93 0.65 38.36
C GLN A 878 17.35 0.91 36.91
N LEU A 879 18.17 1.95 36.67
CA LEU A 879 18.51 2.39 35.31
C LEU A 879 19.51 1.44 34.64
N GLU A 880 20.39 0.86 35.45
CA GLU A 880 21.31 -0.23 35.13
C GLU A 880 20.57 -1.46 34.60
N ASP A 881 19.50 -1.89 35.28
CA ASP A 881 18.66 -3.05 34.87
C ASP A 881 17.90 -2.81 33.55
N CYS A 882 17.82 -1.54 33.11
CA CYS A 882 17.19 -1.12 31.88
C CYS A 882 18.20 -0.76 30.77
N MET A 883 19.50 -1.00 30.98
CA MET A 883 20.52 -0.79 29.95
C MET A 883 20.51 -1.93 28.92
N SER A 884 20.36 -1.58 27.64
CA SER A 884 20.31 -2.57 26.54
C SER A 884 21.52 -3.50 26.48
N SER A 885 21.30 -4.74 26.05
CA SER A 885 22.35 -5.71 25.68
C SER A 885 23.27 -5.11 24.60
N ARG A 886 24.48 -5.63 24.50
CA ARG A 886 25.53 -5.14 23.60
C ARG A 886 26.21 -6.26 22.78
N ASN A 887 25.78 -7.50 22.98
CA ASN A 887 26.18 -8.66 22.21
C ASN A 887 25.60 -8.57 20.78
N PRO A 888 26.42 -8.56 19.71
CA PRO A 888 25.92 -8.48 18.35
C PRO A 888 25.17 -9.74 17.91
N ARG A 889 25.46 -10.91 18.50
CA ARG A 889 24.84 -12.19 18.12
C ARG A 889 23.34 -12.20 18.43
N ASP A 890 22.92 -11.64 19.57
CA ASP A 890 21.50 -11.59 19.97
C ASP A 890 20.69 -10.66 19.03
N TYR A 891 21.28 -9.52 18.68
CA TYR A 891 20.69 -8.58 17.72
C TYR A 891 20.59 -9.22 16.32
N TYR A 892 21.64 -9.92 15.87
CA TYR A 892 21.65 -10.62 14.60
C TYR A 892 20.58 -11.72 14.55
N ALA A 893 20.53 -12.60 15.56
CA ALA A 893 19.51 -13.63 15.69
C ALA A 893 18.09 -13.06 15.61
N ASN A 894 17.84 -11.93 16.28
CA ASN A 894 16.52 -11.31 16.29
C ASN A 894 16.17 -10.58 14.99
N ILE A 895 17.16 -9.98 14.32
CA ILE A 895 16.97 -9.42 12.97
C ILE A 895 16.68 -10.54 11.96
N MET A 896 17.30 -11.72 12.09
CA MET A 896 16.97 -12.89 11.28
C MET A 896 15.52 -13.35 11.48
N ARG A 897 15.05 -13.50 12.74
CA ARG A 897 13.63 -13.78 13.03
C ARG A 897 12.71 -12.75 12.39
N TYR A 898 13.01 -11.46 12.54
CA TYR A 898 12.21 -10.39 11.94
C TYR A 898 12.15 -10.47 10.41
N CYS A 899 13.31 -10.66 9.76
CA CYS A 899 13.38 -10.75 8.30
C CYS A 899 12.62 -11.97 7.77
N VAL A 900 12.66 -13.11 8.46
CA VAL A 900 11.92 -14.32 8.09
C VAL A 900 10.41 -14.14 8.32
N GLY A 901 9.98 -13.78 9.53
CA GLY A 901 8.56 -13.62 9.87
C GLY A 901 7.85 -12.57 9.02
N SER A 902 8.46 -11.40 8.83
CA SER A 902 7.92 -10.37 7.94
C SER A 902 7.90 -10.82 6.46
N THR A 903 8.83 -11.66 6.02
CA THR A 903 8.86 -12.20 4.64
C THR A 903 7.92 -13.40 4.44
N TYR A 904 7.36 -13.97 5.51
CA TYR A 904 6.18 -14.82 5.41
C TYR A 904 4.91 -13.98 5.23
N LEU A 905 4.66 -13.02 6.13
CA LEU A 905 3.42 -12.23 6.13
C LEU A 905 3.29 -11.24 4.95
N THR A 906 4.40 -10.84 4.30
CA THR A 906 4.37 -9.95 3.12
C THR A 906 4.49 -10.65 1.76
N ARG A 907 4.03 -11.91 1.65
CA ARG A 907 3.91 -12.61 0.34
C ARG A 907 2.57 -12.29 -0.32
N HIS A 908 2.53 -12.16 -1.64
CA HIS A 908 1.27 -12.04 -2.39
C HIS A 908 0.34 -13.25 -2.19
N ARG A 909 0.90 -14.43 -1.90
CA ARG A 909 0.14 -15.61 -1.46
C ARG A 909 0.77 -16.28 -0.24
N VAL A 910 -0.05 -16.60 0.75
CA VAL A 910 0.33 -17.27 2.01
C VAL A 910 -0.53 -18.51 2.24
N THR A 911 -0.07 -19.42 3.11
CA THR A 911 -0.90 -20.48 3.71
C THR A 911 -1.15 -20.16 5.19
N LEU A 912 -2.11 -20.81 5.85
CA LEU A 912 -2.35 -20.56 7.29
C LEU A 912 -1.12 -20.90 8.15
N ALA A 913 -0.45 -22.03 7.87
CA ALA A 913 0.79 -22.40 8.56
C ALA A 913 1.93 -21.37 8.35
N GLU A 914 1.99 -20.70 7.19
CA GLU A 914 2.93 -19.59 6.96
C GLU A 914 2.55 -18.31 7.74
N VAL A 915 1.26 -18.09 7.99
CA VAL A 915 0.78 -16.96 8.81
C VAL A 915 1.10 -17.20 10.28
N GLU A 916 0.73 -18.35 10.83
CA GLU A 916 1.00 -18.76 12.22
C GLU A 916 2.50 -18.72 12.54
N GLN A 917 3.34 -19.27 11.65
CA GLN A 917 4.79 -19.21 11.78
C GLN A 917 5.34 -17.78 11.64
N GLY A 918 4.73 -16.96 10.78
CA GLY A 918 5.07 -15.54 10.65
C GLY A 918 4.80 -14.75 11.93
N GLU A 919 3.63 -14.93 12.52
CA GLU A 919 3.23 -14.30 13.80
C GLU A 919 4.12 -14.72 14.95
N ALA A 920 4.39 -16.03 15.11
CA ALA A 920 5.27 -16.55 16.15
C ALA A 920 6.68 -15.92 16.09
N PHE A 921 7.24 -15.70 14.88
CA PHE A 921 8.50 -14.98 14.75
C PHE A 921 8.40 -13.48 15.10
N LEU A 922 7.28 -12.82 14.81
CA LEU A 922 7.11 -11.40 15.15
C LEU A 922 6.85 -11.18 16.65
N ALA A 923 6.15 -12.10 17.33
CA ALA A 923 6.03 -12.15 18.79
C ALA A 923 7.40 -12.30 19.46
N GLN A 924 8.17 -13.34 19.08
CA GLN A 924 9.53 -13.58 19.57
C GLN A 924 10.47 -12.40 19.35
N VAL A 925 10.29 -11.62 18.28
CA VAL A 925 11.07 -10.40 18.02
C VAL A 925 10.81 -9.32 19.06
N GLY A 926 9.56 -9.16 19.52
CA GLY A 926 9.19 -8.28 20.61
C GLY A 926 9.79 -8.75 21.94
N GLU A 927 9.53 -10.01 22.31
CA GLU A 927 10.04 -10.65 23.52
C GLU A 927 11.57 -10.49 23.64
N SER A 928 12.31 -11.03 22.68
CA SER A 928 13.78 -11.04 22.65
C SER A 928 14.37 -9.62 22.78
N PHE A 929 13.73 -8.60 22.17
CA PHE A 929 14.19 -7.23 22.32
C PHE A 929 13.89 -6.63 23.70
N THR A 930 12.78 -7.00 24.36
CA THR A 930 12.55 -6.59 25.75
C THR A 930 13.49 -7.28 26.74
N GLU A 931 13.83 -8.56 26.52
CA GLU A 931 14.85 -9.28 27.29
C GLU A 931 16.24 -8.64 27.11
N MET A 932 16.59 -8.25 25.87
CA MET A 932 17.75 -7.42 25.56
C MET A 932 17.67 -5.97 26.10
N ASN A 933 16.69 -5.62 26.94
CA ASN A 933 16.48 -4.28 27.50
C ASN A 933 16.39 -3.16 26.44
N VAL A 934 15.75 -3.44 25.29
CA VAL A 934 15.49 -2.45 24.23
C VAL A 934 14.10 -1.84 24.41
N ASN A 935 14.00 -0.50 24.42
CA ASN A 935 12.71 0.19 24.52
C ASN A 935 11.99 0.22 23.16
N LEU A 936 10.99 -0.64 22.98
CA LEU A 936 10.25 -0.79 21.73
C LEU A 936 9.14 0.27 21.52
N THR A 937 8.78 0.49 20.26
CA THR A 937 7.62 1.32 19.86
C THR A 937 6.34 0.47 19.79
N PRO A 938 5.14 1.07 19.91
CA PRO A 938 3.86 0.36 19.76
C PRO A 938 3.74 -0.47 18.46
N SER A 939 4.47 -0.10 17.40
CA SER A 939 4.57 -0.87 16.15
C SER A 939 5.01 -2.33 16.33
N PHE A 940 5.81 -2.64 17.36
CA PHE A 940 6.26 -4.01 17.62
C PHE A 940 5.17 -4.89 18.22
N HIS A 941 4.29 -4.34 19.06
CA HIS A 941 3.11 -5.05 19.56
C HIS A 941 2.04 -5.12 18.46
N ALA A 942 1.84 -4.01 17.73
CA ALA A 942 0.89 -3.92 16.64
C ALA A 942 1.10 -4.99 15.56
N MET A 943 2.34 -5.40 15.26
CA MET A 943 2.60 -6.45 14.27
C MET A 943 2.25 -7.88 14.72
N THR A 944 1.92 -8.10 16.00
CA THR A 944 1.37 -9.39 16.46
C THR A 944 -0.08 -9.60 16.00
N HIS A 945 -0.82 -8.53 15.70
CA HIS A 945 -2.21 -8.57 15.18
C HIS A 945 -2.27 -8.71 13.64
N LEU A 946 -1.12 -8.84 12.96
CA LEU A 946 -1.06 -8.75 11.50
C LEU A 946 -1.62 -10.00 10.79
N GLY A 947 -1.48 -11.20 11.38
CA GLY A 947 -2.02 -12.41 10.76
C GLY A 947 -3.54 -12.51 10.83
N ASP A 948 -4.19 -11.92 11.85
CA ASP A 948 -5.65 -11.81 11.92
C ASP A 948 -6.21 -10.93 10.80
N HIS A 949 -5.55 -9.81 10.51
CA HIS A 949 -5.87 -9.01 9.32
C HIS A 949 -5.67 -9.80 8.03
N ILE A 950 -4.67 -10.69 7.96
CA ILE A 950 -4.43 -11.54 6.78
C ILE A 950 -5.50 -12.63 6.64
N ARG A 951 -5.92 -13.28 7.75
CA ARG A 951 -7.04 -14.22 7.78
C ARG A 951 -8.34 -13.58 7.31
N LYS A 952 -8.57 -12.31 7.67
CA LYS A 952 -9.80 -11.55 7.33
C LYS A 952 -9.80 -10.96 5.92
N TYR A 953 -8.67 -10.40 5.45
CA TYR A 953 -8.59 -9.61 4.21
C TYR A 953 -7.66 -10.18 3.13
N GLY A 954 -7.06 -11.35 3.34
CA GLY A 954 -6.09 -11.94 2.44
C GLY A 954 -4.70 -11.31 2.60
N SER A 955 -3.88 -11.36 1.56
CA SER A 955 -2.53 -10.80 1.60
C SER A 955 -2.54 -9.29 1.91
N VAL A 956 -1.54 -8.83 2.68
CA VAL A 956 -1.37 -7.42 3.09
C VAL A 956 -1.43 -6.41 1.95
N TYR A 957 -1.16 -6.84 0.71
CA TYR A 957 -1.28 -5.99 -0.49
C TYR A 957 -2.70 -5.46 -0.69
N ASN A 958 -3.74 -6.22 -0.31
CA ASN A 958 -5.14 -5.78 -0.38
C ASN A 958 -5.39 -4.51 0.46
N THR A 959 -4.65 -4.35 1.55
CA THR A 959 -4.78 -3.25 2.54
C THR A 959 -3.58 -2.29 2.52
N LEU A 960 -2.80 -2.26 1.42
CA LEU A 960 -1.70 -1.29 1.26
C LEU A 960 -2.18 0.11 0.89
N THR A 961 -1.61 1.10 1.59
CA THR A 961 -1.85 2.54 1.41
C THR A 961 -1.13 3.17 0.22
N ALA A 962 -0.06 2.53 -0.29
CA ALA A 962 0.82 3.04 -1.35
C ALA A 962 0.13 3.35 -2.71
N ARG A 963 -1.13 2.97 -2.91
CA ARG A 963 -1.96 3.41 -4.05
C ARG A 963 -2.57 4.80 -3.85
N PHE A 964 -2.92 5.15 -2.61
CA PHE A 964 -3.50 6.44 -2.27
C PHE A 964 -2.44 7.56 -2.18
N GLU A 965 -1.20 7.23 -1.80
CA GLU A 965 -0.07 8.18 -1.92
C GLU A 965 0.09 8.70 -3.36
N ARG A 966 -0.18 7.86 -4.38
CA ARG A 966 -0.12 8.23 -5.80
C ARG A 966 -1.30 9.10 -6.21
N ALA A 967 -2.51 8.81 -5.69
CA ALA A 967 -3.67 9.67 -5.87
C ALA A 967 -3.49 11.05 -5.21
N ASN A 968 -2.90 11.11 -4.00
CA ASN A 968 -2.53 12.37 -3.35
C ASN A 968 -1.42 13.12 -4.11
N ARG A 969 -0.43 12.43 -4.68
CA ARG A 969 0.56 13.06 -5.59
C ARG A 969 -0.11 13.64 -6.83
N LEU A 970 -1.12 12.96 -7.39
CA LEU A 970 -1.91 13.45 -8.52
C LEU A 970 -2.71 14.71 -8.14
N LEU A 971 -3.45 14.71 -7.02
CA LEU A 971 -4.17 15.90 -6.55
C LEU A 971 -3.22 17.09 -6.33
N GLY A 972 -2.07 16.84 -5.70
CA GLY A 972 -0.99 17.83 -5.52
C GLY A 972 -0.20 18.19 -6.79
N ASN A 973 -0.61 17.68 -7.97
CA ASN A 973 -0.09 18.02 -9.30
C ASN A 973 -1.14 18.71 -10.20
N ILE A 974 -2.40 18.86 -9.76
CA ILE A 974 -3.43 19.59 -10.51
C ILE A 974 -3.09 21.08 -10.51
N ASN A 975 -3.23 21.77 -11.65
CA ASN A 975 -3.07 23.21 -11.69
C ASN A 975 -4.27 23.88 -11.02
N THR A 976 -3.99 24.58 -9.92
CA THR A 976 -5.01 25.31 -9.17
C THR A 976 -5.20 26.74 -9.69
N ASN A 977 -4.41 27.21 -10.67
CA ASN A 977 -4.48 28.56 -11.25
C ASN A 977 -4.49 29.70 -10.21
N GLY A 978 -3.83 29.48 -9.06
CA GLY A 978 -3.78 30.43 -7.94
C GLY A 978 -5.04 30.45 -7.06
N HIS A 979 -6.00 29.55 -7.29
CA HIS A 979 -7.19 29.40 -6.44
C HIS A 979 -6.81 29.09 -4.99
N SER A 980 -7.54 29.74 -4.08
CA SER A 980 -7.44 29.55 -2.63
C SER A 980 -8.78 29.92 -1.99
N ARG A 981 -8.99 29.56 -0.72
CA ARG A 981 -10.17 29.96 0.09
C ARG A 981 -11.52 29.49 -0.49
N GLY A 982 -11.89 28.23 -0.24
CA GLY A 982 -13.23 27.72 -0.57
C GLY A 982 -13.50 27.41 -2.05
N VAL A 983 -12.44 27.40 -2.87
CA VAL A 983 -12.47 27.01 -4.29
C VAL A 983 -11.38 25.98 -4.62
N LEU A 984 -10.27 25.99 -3.89
CA LEU A 984 -9.08 25.14 -4.10
C LEU A 984 -9.42 23.64 -4.11
N GLU A 985 -10.19 23.18 -3.14
CA GLU A 985 -10.55 21.78 -2.98
C GLU A 985 -11.48 21.30 -4.10
N THR A 986 -12.48 22.12 -4.45
CA THR A 986 -13.35 21.91 -5.63
C THR A 986 -12.55 21.88 -6.93
N THR A 987 -11.50 22.71 -7.02
CA THR A 987 -10.59 22.75 -8.16
C THR A 987 -9.84 21.42 -8.29
N MET A 988 -9.29 20.89 -7.19
CA MET A 988 -8.68 19.56 -7.15
C MET A 988 -9.67 18.43 -7.51
N ALA A 989 -10.91 18.47 -6.99
CA ALA A 989 -11.91 17.45 -7.28
C ALA A 989 -12.32 17.44 -8.77
N LYS A 990 -12.60 18.61 -9.36
CA LYS A 990 -12.86 18.74 -10.81
C LYS A 990 -11.68 18.21 -11.64
N GLY A 991 -10.44 18.58 -11.30
CA GLY A 991 -9.24 18.11 -12.03
C GLY A 991 -9.01 16.60 -11.96
N PHE A 992 -9.36 15.95 -10.84
CA PHE A 992 -9.30 14.48 -10.72
C PHE A 992 -10.32 13.80 -11.63
N LEU A 993 -11.60 14.21 -11.57
CA LEU A 993 -12.68 13.61 -12.36
C LEU A 993 -12.46 13.76 -13.87
N ARG A 994 -11.92 14.92 -14.32
CA ARG A 994 -11.52 15.15 -15.71
C ARG A 994 -10.54 14.09 -16.21
N ARG A 995 -9.58 13.68 -15.37
CA ARG A 995 -8.60 12.64 -15.72
C ARG A 995 -9.22 11.24 -15.71
N THR A 996 -10.01 10.89 -14.69
CA THR A 996 -10.61 9.54 -14.59
C THR A 996 -11.59 9.26 -15.73
N GLU A 997 -12.38 10.25 -16.15
CA GLU A 997 -13.33 10.07 -17.24
C GLU A 997 -12.67 10.10 -18.63
N CYS A 998 -11.48 10.71 -18.81
CA CYS A 998 -10.70 10.55 -20.04
C CYS A 998 -10.29 9.09 -20.29
N ASN A 999 -10.02 8.30 -19.23
CA ASN A 999 -9.72 6.88 -19.36
C ASN A 999 -10.93 6.02 -19.78
N ARG A 1000 -12.18 6.51 -19.61
CA ARG A 1000 -13.37 5.85 -20.18
C ARG A 1000 -13.30 5.87 -21.71
N TYR A 1001 -13.05 7.03 -22.29
CA TYR A 1001 -12.90 7.18 -23.75
C TYR A 1001 -11.70 6.42 -24.32
N VAL A 1002 -10.62 6.21 -23.56
CA VAL A 1002 -9.54 5.31 -23.97
C VAL A 1002 -10.04 3.87 -24.08
N THR A 1003 -10.80 3.38 -23.09
CA THR A 1003 -11.40 2.03 -23.12
C THR A 1003 -12.36 1.88 -24.30
N GLU A 1004 -13.29 2.82 -24.50
CA GLU A 1004 -14.26 2.77 -25.59
C GLU A 1004 -13.60 2.86 -26.98
N LEU A 1005 -12.57 3.69 -27.18
CA LEU A 1005 -11.84 3.72 -28.46
C LEU A 1005 -10.99 2.45 -28.68
N GLN A 1006 -10.51 1.81 -27.61
CA GLN A 1006 -9.76 0.55 -27.67
C GLN A 1006 -10.64 -0.70 -27.84
N SER A 1007 -11.96 -0.60 -27.65
CA SER A 1007 -12.90 -1.72 -27.87
C SER A 1007 -13.40 -1.82 -29.32
N ILE A 1008 -13.12 -0.84 -30.18
CA ILE A 1008 -13.46 -0.85 -31.60
C ILE A 1008 -12.67 -1.95 -32.32
N GLU A 1009 -13.36 -2.91 -32.96
CA GLU A 1009 -12.71 -4.03 -33.66
C GLU A 1009 -11.80 -3.60 -34.82
N GLN A 1010 -12.15 -2.49 -35.48
CA GLN A 1010 -11.43 -1.92 -36.63
C GLN A 1010 -11.33 -0.39 -36.46
N PRO A 1011 -10.43 0.11 -35.59
CA PRO A 1011 -10.30 1.54 -35.34
C PRO A 1011 -9.74 2.23 -36.59
N SER A 1012 -10.24 3.42 -36.89
CA SER A 1012 -9.69 4.22 -37.98
C SER A 1012 -8.30 4.79 -37.60
N PRO A 1013 -7.53 5.29 -38.59
CA PRO A 1013 -6.31 6.04 -38.30
C PRO A 1013 -6.54 7.25 -37.40
N ASP A 1014 -7.74 7.83 -37.45
CA ASP A 1014 -8.10 9.00 -36.63
C ASP A 1014 -8.38 8.59 -35.17
N ASP A 1015 -9.11 7.50 -34.95
CA ASP A 1015 -9.37 6.95 -33.60
C ASP A 1015 -8.07 6.52 -32.93
N THR A 1016 -7.16 5.92 -33.70
CA THR A 1016 -5.82 5.51 -33.24
C THR A 1016 -5.02 6.73 -32.77
N VAL A 1017 -4.98 7.81 -33.57
CA VAL A 1017 -4.28 9.05 -33.21
C VAL A 1017 -4.94 9.76 -32.02
N THR A 1018 -6.27 9.69 -31.86
CA THR A 1018 -6.96 10.23 -30.68
C THR A 1018 -6.66 9.43 -29.42
N THR A 1019 -6.66 8.11 -29.51
CA THR A 1019 -6.30 7.19 -28.41
C THR A 1019 -4.88 7.44 -27.95
N GLU A 1020 -3.93 7.53 -28.90
CA GLU A 1020 -2.56 7.96 -28.60
C GLU A 1020 -2.52 9.35 -27.95
N ALA A 1021 -3.30 10.32 -28.43
CA ALA A 1021 -3.31 11.67 -27.89
C ALA A 1021 -3.84 11.72 -26.45
N LEU A 1022 -4.89 10.95 -26.12
CA LEU A 1022 -5.42 10.80 -24.75
C LEU A 1022 -4.35 10.20 -23.83
N LEU A 1023 -3.77 9.06 -24.21
CA LEU A 1023 -2.71 8.39 -23.45
C LEU A 1023 -1.48 9.30 -23.27
N ARG A 1024 -1.07 10.01 -24.32
CA ARG A 1024 0.08 10.93 -24.36
C ARG A 1024 -0.16 12.22 -23.56
N ALA A 1025 -1.40 12.70 -23.46
CA ALA A 1025 -1.76 13.82 -22.61
C ALA A 1025 -1.81 13.40 -21.13
N MET A 1026 -2.29 12.19 -20.84
CA MET A 1026 -2.33 11.67 -19.47
C MET A 1026 -0.93 11.28 -18.93
N ARG A 1027 -0.03 10.78 -19.80
CA ARG A 1027 1.43 10.48 -19.73
C ARG A 1027 2.05 9.89 -18.46
N ASN A 1028 1.68 10.35 -17.27
CA ASN A 1028 1.66 9.54 -16.05
C ASN A 1028 0.43 8.58 -16.07
N GLY A 1029 0.09 8.07 -17.25
CA GLY A 1029 -1.14 7.32 -17.54
C GLY A 1029 -1.06 5.84 -17.18
N PRO A 1030 -2.11 5.05 -17.48
CA PRO A 1030 -2.27 3.71 -16.95
C PRO A 1030 -1.09 2.76 -17.18
N GLU A 1031 -0.36 2.84 -18.30
CA GLU A 1031 0.62 1.81 -18.69
C GLU A 1031 1.62 1.39 -17.59
N HIS A 1032 2.25 2.33 -16.87
CA HIS A 1032 3.19 1.96 -15.80
C HIS A 1032 2.48 1.39 -14.55
N GLU A 1033 1.29 1.89 -14.22
CA GLU A 1033 0.50 1.39 -13.09
C GLU A 1033 -0.14 0.03 -13.39
N VAL A 1034 -0.60 -0.17 -14.63
CA VAL A 1034 -1.09 -1.43 -15.18
C VAL A 1034 0.05 -2.43 -15.35
N GLN A 1035 1.25 -2.03 -15.77
CA GLN A 1035 2.42 -2.93 -15.80
C GLN A 1035 2.83 -3.36 -14.39
N ARG A 1036 2.92 -2.42 -13.43
CA ARG A 1036 3.22 -2.75 -12.03
C ARG A 1036 2.13 -3.60 -11.39
N GLY A 1037 0.87 -3.23 -11.56
CA GLY A 1037 -0.28 -4.00 -11.06
C GLY A 1037 -0.36 -5.39 -11.69
N ARG A 1038 -0.22 -5.51 -13.01
CA ARG A 1038 -0.22 -6.79 -13.73
C ARG A 1038 0.97 -7.66 -13.31
N LEU A 1039 2.14 -7.08 -13.05
CA LEU A 1039 3.26 -7.79 -12.45
C LEU A 1039 2.92 -8.29 -11.03
N GLU A 1040 2.35 -7.44 -10.17
CA GLU A 1040 1.90 -7.82 -8.83
C GLU A 1040 0.80 -8.91 -8.88
N ALA A 1041 -0.08 -8.92 -9.88
CA ALA A 1041 -1.08 -9.98 -10.09
C ALA A 1041 -0.52 -11.26 -10.72
N ILE A 1042 0.54 -11.18 -11.52
CA ILE A 1042 1.33 -12.35 -11.97
C ILE A 1042 2.05 -12.98 -10.78
N LEU A 1043 2.64 -12.16 -9.89
CA LEU A 1043 3.28 -12.60 -8.64
C LEU A 1043 2.25 -13.15 -7.62
N ALA A 1044 1.02 -12.64 -7.63
CA ALA A 1044 -0.11 -13.22 -6.90
C ALA A 1044 -0.71 -14.47 -7.58
N GLY A 1045 -0.30 -14.81 -8.81
CA GLY A 1045 -0.86 -15.92 -9.59
C GLY A 1045 -2.35 -15.76 -9.92
N GLU A 1046 -2.85 -14.52 -9.90
CA GLU A 1046 -4.22 -14.13 -10.27
C GLU A 1046 -4.34 -13.87 -11.78
N ALA A 1047 -3.26 -13.39 -12.39
CA ALA A 1047 -3.12 -13.27 -13.84
C ALA A 1047 -2.07 -14.27 -14.34
N PRO A 1048 -2.38 -15.15 -15.31
CA PRO A 1048 -1.35 -15.95 -15.96
C PRO A 1048 -0.40 -15.03 -16.72
N MET A 1049 0.91 -15.31 -16.61
CA MET A 1049 1.97 -14.60 -17.31
C MET A 1049 1.89 -14.89 -18.82
N HIS A 1050 0.99 -14.18 -19.50
CA HIS A 1050 0.89 -14.18 -20.95
C HIS A 1050 2.25 -13.80 -21.53
N GLY A 1051 2.80 -14.68 -22.38
CA GLY A 1051 4.15 -14.55 -22.88
C GLY A 1051 4.33 -13.35 -23.78
N GLN A 1052 4.75 -12.21 -23.21
CA GLN A 1052 5.58 -11.23 -23.92
C GLN A 1052 6.98 -11.82 -24.13
N GLU A 1053 7.04 -12.92 -24.89
CA GLU A 1053 8.30 -13.56 -25.28
C GLU A 1053 9.05 -12.73 -26.32
N GLU A 1054 8.33 -11.88 -27.06
CA GLU A 1054 8.93 -10.86 -27.93
C GLU A 1054 9.87 -9.93 -27.16
N ILE A 1055 11.05 -9.75 -27.73
CA ILE A 1055 12.11 -8.88 -27.23
C ILE A 1055 11.98 -7.52 -27.93
N TRP A 1056 11.53 -6.52 -27.18
CA TRP A 1056 11.33 -5.16 -27.66
C TRP A 1056 12.66 -4.40 -27.60
N LEU A 1057 13.47 -4.56 -28.65
CA LEU A 1057 14.71 -3.82 -28.85
C LEU A 1057 14.45 -2.30 -28.90
N ALA A 1058 15.36 -1.49 -28.35
CA ALA A 1058 15.24 -0.04 -28.37
C ALA A 1058 15.07 0.55 -29.78
N THR A 1059 14.26 1.60 -29.91
CA THR A 1059 14.06 2.32 -31.19
C THR A 1059 15.35 2.95 -31.73
N THR A 1060 16.28 3.31 -30.85
CA THR A 1060 17.62 3.82 -31.19
C THR A 1060 18.64 2.69 -31.23
N SER A 1061 19.39 2.57 -32.33
CA SER A 1061 20.43 1.54 -32.50
C SER A 1061 21.55 1.99 -33.44
N ALA A 1062 22.79 1.72 -33.06
CA ALA A 1062 23.98 2.03 -33.84
C ALA A 1062 24.36 0.87 -34.77
N GLN A 1063 25.03 1.16 -35.89
CA GLN A 1063 25.65 0.15 -36.74
C GLN A 1063 26.97 -0.31 -36.12
N VAL A 1064 27.27 -1.61 -36.16
CA VAL A 1064 28.44 -2.20 -35.51
C VAL A 1064 29.52 -2.54 -36.53
N ASN A 1065 30.72 -2.08 -36.25
CA ASN A 1065 31.93 -2.44 -36.98
C ASN A 1065 32.85 -3.26 -36.06
N PHE A 1066 32.94 -4.56 -36.33
CA PHE A 1066 33.75 -5.51 -35.56
C PHE A 1066 35.26 -5.39 -35.82
N HIS A 1067 35.70 -4.51 -36.74
CA HIS A 1067 37.09 -4.11 -36.81
C HIS A 1067 37.49 -3.13 -35.68
N GLU A 1068 36.52 -2.46 -35.04
CA GLU A 1068 36.78 -1.57 -33.90
C GLU A 1068 36.96 -2.37 -32.61
N ASP A 1069 38.04 -2.15 -31.88
CA ASP A 1069 38.45 -3.03 -30.76
C ASP A 1069 37.40 -3.14 -29.64
N LYS A 1070 36.57 -2.09 -29.43
CA LYS A 1070 35.41 -2.12 -28.51
C LYS A 1070 34.41 -3.23 -28.82
N HIS A 1071 34.22 -3.58 -30.10
CA HIS A 1071 33.28 -4.61 -30.56
C HIS A 1071 33.98 -5.91 -30.95
N ARG A 1072 35.20 -5.84 -31.46
CA ARG A 1072 36.02 -6.95 -31.99
C ARG A 1072 36.02 -8.19 -31.10
N ARG A 1073 36.13 -8.01 -29.77
CA ARG A 1073 36.09 -9.09 -28.76
C ARG A 1073 34.81 -9.93 -28.74
N TYR A 1074 33.68 -9.39 -29.21
CA TYR A 1074 32.38 -10.10 -29.21
C TYR A 1074 32.08 -10.83 -30.53
N TYR A 1075 32.81 -10.54 -31.61
CA TYR A 1075 32.50 -11.03 -32.94
C TYR A 1075 32.56 -12.56 -33.05
N ASN A 1076 33.62 -13.17 -32.51
CA ASN A 1076 33.77 -14.63 -32.48
C ASN A 1076 32.70 -15.30 -31.60
N LEU A 1077 32.24 -14.63 -30.53
CA LEU A 1077 31.14 -15.12 -29.68
C LEU A 1077 29.81 -15.12 -30.43
N ILE A 1078 29.57 -14.11 -31.27
CA ILE A 1078 28.39 -14.02 -32.14
C ILE A 1078 28.40 -15.12 -33.21
N VAL A 1079 29.51 -15.27 -33.95
CA VAL A 1079 29.66 -16.32 -34.97
C VAL A 1079 29.50 -17.72 -34.35
N ARG A 1080 30.08 -17.94 -33.15
CA ARG A 1080 29.89 -19.17 -32.37
C ARG A 1080 28.42 -19.38 -31.99
N PHE A 1081 27.76 -18.38 -31.41
CA PHE A 1081 26.35 -18.44 -30.99
C PHE A 1081 25.43 -18.82 -32.16
N CYS A 1082 25.62 -18.23 -33.34
CA CYS A 1082 24.83 -18.55 -34.54
C CYS A 1082 24.98 -20.00 -34.99
N ASN A 1083 26.15 -20.63 -34.81
CA ASN A 1083 26.39 -22.04 -35.13
C ASN A 1083 25.90 -23.00 -34.02
N GLU A 1084 25.93 -22.57 -32.76
CA GLU A 1084 25.48 -23.35 -31.60
C GLU A 1084 23.96 -23.37 -31.41
N ASN A 1085 23.25 -22.39 -32.00
CA ASN A 1085 21.79 -22.21 -31.85
C ASN A 1085 21.05 -22.36 -33.20
N ARG A 1086 21.58 -23.18 -34.12
CA ARG A 1086 20.96 -23.45 -35.43
C ARG A 1086 19.62 -24.18 -35.24
N THR A 1087 18.54 -23.53 -35.69
CA THR A 1087 17.21 -24.16 -35.77
C THR A 1087 17.17 -25.18 -36.91
N PRO A 1088 16.19 -26.11 -36.96
CA PRO A 1088 16.15 -27.14 -38.00
C PRO A 1088 16.23 -26.63 -39.46
N PRO A 1089 15.62 -25.48 -39.85
CA PRO A 1089 15.79 -24.91 -41.19
C PRO A 1089 17.21 -24.36 -41.50
N LEU A 1090 18.07 -24.25 -40.49
CA LEU A 1090 19.45 -23.76 -40.57
C LEU A 1090 20.47 -24.85 -40.24
N GLN A 1091 20.06 -26.11 -40.14
CA GLN A 1091 20.93 -27.20 -39.68
C GLN A 1091 22.09 -27.48 -40.64
N ASP A 1092 21.86 -27.28 -41.95
CA ASP A 1092 22.87 -27.38 -43.02
C ASP A 1092 23.54 -26.02 -43.35
N VAL A 1093 23.53 -25.05 -42.42
CA VAL A 1093 24.03 -23.67 -42.65
C VAL A 1093 25.17 -23.34 -41.69
N VAL A 1094 26.37 -23.04 -42.18
CA VAL A 1094 27.52 -22.62 -41.35
C VAL A 1094 27.72 -21.12 -41.43
N PHE A 1095 27.66 -20.46 -40.28
CA PHE A 1095 28.00 -19.05 -40.13
C PHE A 1095 29.51 -18.90 -39.93
N TYR A 1096 30.15 -17.98 -40.66
CA TYR A 1096 31.56 -17.66 -40.48
C TYR A 1096 31.81 -16.15 -40.45
N GLY A 1097 32.93 -15.77 -39.84
CA GLY A 1097 33.37 -14.37 -39.69
C GLY A 1097 34.71 -14.11 -40.37
N LEU A 1098 35.62 -13.46 -39.64
CA LEU A 1098 36.95 -13.09 -40.13
C LEU A 1098 37.82 -14.34 -40.32
N GLY A 1099 37.97 -14.77 -41.56
CA GLY A 1099 38.79 -15.92 -41.93
C GLY A 1099 38.56 -16.35 -43.38
N VAL A 1100 39.04 -17.55 -43.70
CA VAL A 1100 38.65 -18.28 -44.91
C VAL A 1100 37.31 -18.99 -44.62
N PRO A 1101 36.37 -19.10 -45.59
CA PRO A 1101 35.24 -20.03 -45.47
C PRO A 1101 35.71 -21.46 -45.12
N PRO A 1102 34.91 -22.26 -44.39
CA PRO A 1102 35.20 -23.68 -44.17
C PRO A 1102 35.16 -24.45 -45.50
N ASP A 1103 36.03 -25.45 -45.68
CA ASP A 1103 36.32 -25.96 -47.03
C ASP A 1103 35.25 -26.87 -47.67
N GLU A 1104 34.32 -27.49 -46.92
CA GLU A 1104 33.38 -28.48 -47.47
C GLU A 1104 32.01 -28.56 -46.74
N GLY A 1105 31.00 -29.13 -47.42
CA GLY A 1105 29.78 -29.69 -46.80
C GLY A 1105 28.51 -28.84 -46.83
N GLU A 1106 28.50 -27.71 -46.11
CA GLU A 1106 27.27 -26.99 -45.70
C GLU A 1106 27.12 -25.61 -46.38
N MET A 1107 25.92 -25.00 -46.34
CA MET A 1107 25.68 -23.67 -46.91
C MET A 1107 26.34 -22.57 -46.07
N GLN A 1108 27.28 -21.83 -46.66
CA GLN A 1108 28.15 -20.91 -45.93
C GLN A 1108 27.59 -19.49 -45.92
N VAL A 1109 27.52 -18.87 -44.74
CA VAL A 1109 26.95 -17.53 -44.54
C VAL A 1109 27.96 -16.64 -43.81
N HIS A 1110 28.48 -15.63 -44.49
CA HIS A 1110 29.44 -14.67 -43.92
C HIS A 1110 28.72 -13.57 -43.12
N ILE A 1111 29.00 -13.47 -41.82
CA ILE A 1111 28.50 -12.40 -40.95
C ILE A 1111 29.36 -11.15 -41.16
N SER A 1112 28.98 -10.31 -42.13
CA SER A 1112 29.77 -9.15 -42.58
C SER A 1112 30.15 -8.20 -41.42
N PRO A 1113 31.46 -7.96 -41.17
CA PRO A 1113 31.93 -7.32 -39.94
C PRO A 1113 31.51 -5.86 -39.76
N SER A 1114 31.06 -5.16 -40.80
CA SER A 1114 30.61 -3.76 -40.71
C SER A 1114 29.11 -3.53 -40.92
N ASN A 1115 28.41 -4.48 -41.56
CA ASN A 1115 27.06 -4.25 -42.12
C ASN A 1115 26.01 -5.28 -41.69
N SER A 1116 26.38 -6.41 -41.11
CA SER A 1116 25.40 -7.42 -40.65
C SER A 1116 24.72 -7.05 -39.32
N THR A 1117 25.37 -6.25 -38.48
CA THR A 1117 25.00 -6.16 -37.06
C THR A 1117 24.73 -4.73 -36.59
N ARG A 1118 23.72 -4.59 -35.73
CA ARG A 1118 23.41 -3.36 -35.00
C ARG A 1118 23.47 -3.59 -33.49
N SER A 1119 23.98 -2.60 -32.76
CA SER A 1119 24.02 -2.60 -31.29
C SER A 1119 22.92 -1.72 -30.72
N TYR A 1120 22.29 -2.19 -29.66
CA TYR A 1120 21.17 -1.52 -29.00
C TYR A 1120 21.58 -1.09 -27.58
N PRO A 1121 21.10 0.07 -27.09
CA PRO A 1121 21.33 0.49 -25.71
C PRO A 1121 20.64 -0.42 -24.70
N HIS A 1122 19.44 -0.92 -25.03
CA HIS A 1122 18.64 -1.80 -24.20
C HIS A 1122 17.62 -2.61 -25.02
N PHE A 1123 17.00 -3.59 -24.38
CA PHE A 1123 15.78 -4.27 -24.84
C PHE A 1123 14.80 -4.43 -23.68
N HIS A 1124 13.49 -4.57 -23.96
CA HIS A 1124 12.51 -4.96 -22.95
C HIS A 1124 12.02 -6.39 -23.21
N ARG A 1125 11.81 -7.17 -22.13
CA ARG A 1125 11.18 -8.49 -22.16
C ARG A 1125 10.32 -8.64 -20.91
N TYR A 1126 9.07 -9.07 -21.05
CA TYR A 1126 8.08 -9.09 -19.95
C TYR A 1126 7.96 -7.75 -19.20
N GLY A 1127 8.05 -6.61 -19.91
CA GLY A 1127 8.08 -5.26 -19.33
C GLY A 1127 9.41 -4.83 -18.68
N ILE A 1128 10.34 -5.76 -18.44
CA ILE A 1128 11.64 -5.48 -17.80
C ILE A 1128 12.65 -5.06 -18.85
N CYS A 1129 13.26 -3.88 -18.66
CA CYS A 1129 14.38 -3.37 -19.45
C CYS A 1129 15.70 -4.05 -19.05
N TYR A 1130 16.48 -4.45 -20.05
CA TYR A 1130 17.82 -5.01 -19.92
C TYR A 1130 18.76 -4.20 -20.81
N GLY A 1131 19.75 -3.55 -20.20
CA GLY A 1131 20.62 -2.56 -20.84
C GLY A 1131 22.03 -3.07 -21.14
N SER A 1132 22.73 -2.35 -22.00
CA SER A 1132 24.15 -2.53 -22.29
C SER A 1132 25.01 -1.73 -21.32
N ALA A 1133 25.97 -2.38 -20.67
CA ALA A 1133 26.99 -1.72 -19.84
C ALA A 1133 27.86 -0.72 -20.62
N ASN A 1134 27.99 -0.90 -21.94
CA ASN A 1134 28.78 -0.04 -22.82
C ASN A 1134 27.94 1.07 -23.50
N HIS A 1135 26.80 1.47 -22.91
CA HIS A 1135 25.98 2.58 -23.42
C HIS A 1135 25.22 3.29 -22.28
N TYR A 1136 25.23 4.63 -22.21
CA TYR A 1136 24.61 5.40 -21.12
C TYR A 1136 23.12 5.05 -20.86
N ARG A 1137 22.27 5.11 -21.90
CA ARG A 1137 20.85 4.65 -21.90
C ARG A 1137 20.62 3.14 -21.59
N GLY A 1138 21.67 2.37 -21.36
CA GLY A 1138 21.63 0.97 -20.89
C GLY A 1138 22.36 0.76 -19.56
N LEU A 1139 23.16 1.74 -19.11
CA LEU A 1139 24.05 1.63 -17.95
C LEU A 1139 23.27 1.37 -16.66
N LYS A 1140 22.13 2.04 -16.50
CA LYS A 1140 21.24 1.91 -15.33
C LYS A 1140 20.54 0.54 -15.27
N SER A 1141 20.36 -0.15 -16.41
CA SER A 1141 19.71 -1.47 -16.54
C SER A 1141 20.66 -2.62 -16.95
N ARG A 1142 21.98 -2.43 -16.78
CA ARG A 1142 23.03 -3.34 -17.28
C ARG A 1142 23.15 -4.73 -16.61
N TYR A 1143 22.25 -5.09 -15.69
CA TYR A 1143 22.31 -6.35 -14.94
C TYR A 1143 21.07 -7.21 -15.20
N GLY A 1144 21.28 -8.52 -15.32
CA GLY A 1144 20.22 -9.51 -15.52
C GLY A 1144 20.55 -10.84 -14.84
N TYR A 1145 19.71 -11.85 -15.08
CA TYR A 1145 19.90 -13.20 -14.54
C TYR A 1145 19.76 -14.25 -15.64
N ILE A 1146 20.73 -15.16 -15.73
CA ILE A 1146 20.60 -16.39 -16.54
C ILE A 1146 19.83 -17.43 -15.69
N PHE A 1147 18.80 -18.03 -16.31
CA PHE A 1147 17.87 -18.99 -15.69
C PHE A 1147 17.31 -18.56 -14.32
N ASN A 1148 17.11 -17.26 -14.11
CA ASN A 1148 16.67 -16.64 -12.84
C ASN A 1148 17.54 -17.02 -11.61
N ARG A 1149 18.81 -17.39 -11.82
CA ARG A 1149 19.71 -17.88 -10.76
C ARG A 1149 21.13 -17.30 -10.82
N VAL A 1150 21.71 -17.12 -12.01
CA VAL A 1150 23.08 -16.64 -12.16
C VAL A 1150 23.06 -15.15 -12.53
N PRO A 1151 23.48 -14.23 -11.64
CA PRO A 1151 23.54 -12.80 -11.96
C PRO A 1151 24.63 -12.53 -13.02
N VAL A 1152 24.32 -11.68 -13.99
CA VAL A 1152 25.22 -11.33 -15.10
C VAL A 1152 25.22 -9.84 -15.42
N LEU A 1153 26.39 -9.35 -15.84
CA LEU A 1153 26.59 -8.01 -16.40
C LEU A 1153 26.43 -8.08 -17.93
N ILE A 1154 25.40 -7.43 -18.46
CA ILE A 1154 25.09 -7.42 -19.89
C ILE A 1154 26.04 -6.44 -20.58
N GLN A 1155 27.12 -6.98 -21.14
CA GLN A 1155 28.16 -6.19 -21.80
C GLN A 1155 27.69 -5.52 -23.10
N GLY A 1156 26.80 -6.16 -23.88
CA GLY A 1156 26.30 -5.57 -25.11
C GLY A 1156 25.11 -6.34 -25.67
N ILE A 1157 24.26 -5.63 -26.40
CA ILE A 1157 23.03 -6.15 -27.00
C ILE A 1157 23.17 -5.96 -28.51
N TYR A 1158 23.15 -7.05 -29.26
CA TYR A 1158 23.45 -7.08 -30.69
C TYR A 1158 22.32 -7.80 -31.45
N LYS A 1159 21.87 -7.22 -32.57
CA LYS A 1159 20.97 -7.85 -33.54
C LYS A 1159 21.76 -8.13 -34.82
N VAL A 1160 21.73 -9.36 -35.31
CA VAL A 1160 22.57 -9.84 -36.42
C VAL A 1160 21.68 -10.25 -37.58
N MET A 1161 21.66 -9.45 -38.64
CA MET A 1161 20.94 -9.77 -39.87
C MET A 1161 21.83 -10.61 -40.79
N ALA A 1162 21.35 -11.79 -41.18
CA ALA A 1162 22.04 -12.70 -42.09
C ALA A 1162 21.12 -13.08 -43.26
N ARG A 1163 21.66 -13.09 -44.49
CA ARG A 1163 20.91 -13.52 -45.68
C ARG A 1163 21.21 -14.98 -45.98
N VAL A 1164 20.17 -15.81 -45.99
CA VAL A 1164 20.25 -17.26 -46.25
C VAL A 1164 19.12 -17.64 -47.22
N TRP A 1165 19.43 -18.42 -48.26
CA TRP A 1165 18.49 -18.78 -49.34
C TRP A 1165 17.78 -17.58 -50.03
N GLY A 1166 18.32 -16.37 -49.91
CA GLY A 1166 17.70 -15.12 -50.42
C GLY A 1166 16.77 -14.41 -49.44
N TRP A 1167 16.47 -15.01 -48.29
CA TRP A 1167 15.66 -14.43 -47.21
C TRP A 1167 16.55 -13.75 -46.16
N GLU A 1168 16.02 -12.75 -45.45
CA GLU A 1168 16.69 -12.15 -44.29
C GLU A 1168 16.24 -12.83 -42.99
N LEU A 1169 17.21 -13.37 -42.26
CA LEU A 1169 17.09 -13.90 -40.92
C LEU A 1169 17.73 -12.93 -39.91
N SER A 1170 17.29 -13.01 -38.66
CA SER A 1170 17.39 -11.96 -37.63
C SER A 1170 17.71 -12.52 -36.24
#